data_AF-A0A355C6H5-F1
#
_entry.id   AF-A0A355C6H5-F1
#
_cell.length_a   1.000
_cell.length_b   1.000
_cell.length_c   1.000
_cell.angle_alpha   90.00
_cell.angle_beta   90.00
_cell.angle_gamma   90.00
#
_symmetry.space_group_name_H-M   'P 1'
#
loop_
_entity.id
_entity.type
_entity.pdbx_description
1 polymer ?
#
loop_
_entity_poly.entity_id
_entity_poly.type
_entity_poly.pdbx_seq_one_letter_code
_entity_poly.pdbx_strand_id
1 'polypeptide(L)'
;IKEIFEELEFRTLINRVLKIEPQKPIGKQPVQGDLFSGFSDVLEEVKTAPVELPGSFSDIHSTRHTYKLLETEQELTELNQQLCAQQSVCFDTETTGIDPLLSDLVGLSFAYTEGEAFYVPISENREEAQKQVDIFRPFFENDRIEKIGQNLKYDILSLRHYGISVKGKLFDTMIAHYLLNPELRHGMDYMAETYLKYKTIHIEELIGPKGKNQKSMRDVDKQVVCDYAAEDADITLKLKNMLEEEIRQNNFDYLFYEVESPLVYVLADMEWTGVRLDLDALAQLSEEFTAELQQVEAEIIAMAGEEFNVNSPKQIGEVLFEKMKIIEKPKKTRTGQYSTSEDELQKLRNKHPVIEKILEQRGLKKLLGTYIDAFPLLVNPRTGKVHTSFNQTVAATGRLSSTNPNLQNIPIRDERGKEMRRVFIPDEGCTFLSADYSQIELRIMAHLSEDKNMLEAFNQGLDIHTATAAKINHIPVEEATSDMRRKAKTANFGIIYGISVFGLSERLNIPRGEAKALIDGYFATYPGVKRYMDESIADAREKGYVETVLGRKRFLADINSKNAVVRGYAERNAINAPIQGSAADIIKVAMIRIFNRLEKEGLQSKMILQVHDELNFNVPANELERMKKIVVEEMENAYKLRVPLKTDCGVGDNWLEAH
;
A
#
# COMPACT_ATOMS: atom_id res chain seq x y z
N ILE A 1 29.22 35.98 -7.59
CA ILE A 1 28.54 35.40 -8.79
C ILE A 1 27.59 34.28 -8.41
N LYS A 2 28.05 33.22 -7.70
CA LYS A 2 27.17 32.13 -7.25
C LYS A 2 26.02 32.62 -6.35
N GLU A 3 26.30 33.47 -5.37
CA GLU A 3 25.27 34.08 -4.49
C GLU A 3 24.24 34.92 -5.27
N ILE A 4 24.66 35.70 -6.27
CA ILE A 4 23.75 36.49 -7.11
C ILE A 4 22.82 35.59 -7.95
N PHE A 5 23.30 34.42 -8.40
CA PHE A 5 22.49 33.46 -9.16
C PHE A 5 21.55 32.64 -8.27
N GLU A 6 21.90 32.45 -7.00
CA GLU A 6 21.05 31.80 -5.99
C GLU A 6 19.93 32.73 -5.54
N GLU A 7 20.21 34.02 -5.37
CA GLU A 7 19.21 35.04 -5.03
C GLU A 7 18.18 35.30 -6.15
N LEU A 8 18.60 35.12 -7.41
CA LEU A 8 17.73 35.26 -8.60
C LEU A 8 17.11 33.93 -9.08
N GLU A 9 17.20 32.86 -8.27
CA GLU A 9 16.62 31.52 -8.52
C GLU A 9 17.05 30.82 -9.84
N PHE A 10 18.16 31.22 -10.46
CA PHE A 10 18.69 30.59 -11.69
C PHE A 10 19.56 29.35 -11.41
N ARG A 11 19.01 28.38 -10.66
CA ARG A 11 19.78 27.22 -10.14
C ARG A 11 20.36 26.29 -11.22
N THR A 12 19.75 26.21 -12.40
CA THR A 12 20.24 25.36 -13.51
C THR A 12 21.42 25.97 -14.28
N LEU A 13 21.62 27.29 -14.23
CA LEU A 13 22.75 27.95 -14.92
C LEU A 13 24.07 27.83 -14.14
N ILE A 14 24.00 27.66 -12.82
CA ILE A 14 25.15 27.53 -11.91
C ILE A 14 26.08 26.40 -12.34
N ASN A 15 25.52 25.24 -12.67
CA ASN A 15 26.28 24.05 -13.06
C ASN A 15 26.95 24.17 -14.44
N ARG A 16 26.38 24.98 -15.33
CA ARG A 16 26.90 25.19 -16.69
C ARG A 16 28.08 26.16 -16.73
N VAL A 17 28.07 27.17 -15.84
CA VAL A 17 29.13 28.19 -15.75
C VAL A 17 30.31 27.69 -14.90
N LEU A 18 30.07 26.86 -13.88
CA LEU A 18 31.11 26.39 -12.95
C LEU A 18 31.79 25.06 -13.32
N LYS A 19 31.38 24.38 -14.41
CA LYS A 19 32.00 23.13 -14.94
C LYS A 19 32.36 22.08 -13.87
N ILE A 20 31.42 21.72 -13.00
CA ILE A 20 31.59 20.63 -12.03
C ILE A 20 31.04 19.34 -12.65
N GLU A 21 31.89 18.32 -12.86
CA GLU A 21 31.51 17.01 -13.41
C GLU A 21 30.72 16.17 -12.40
N PRO A 22 29.61 15.50 -12.79
CA PRO A 22 28.91 14.55 -11.93
C PRO A 22 29.46 13.11 -12.08
N GLN A 23 29.67 12.45 -10.94
CA GLN A 23 30.00 11.02 -10.85
C GLN A 23 28.87 10.12 -11.39
N LYS A 24 29.24 9.00 -12.02
CA LYS A 24 28.33 7.98 -12.58
C LYS A 24 27.55 7.23 -11.49
N PRO A 25 26.22 7.03 -11.64
CA PRO A 25 25.47 6.15 -10.75
C PRO A 25 25.61 4.67 -11.14
N ILE A 26 25.72 3.82 -10.12
CA ILE A 26 25.67 2.36 -10.16
C ILE A 26 24.22 1.91 -10.40
N GLY A 27 24.04 0.84 -11.19
CA GLY A 27 22.75 0.43 -11.76
C GLY A 27 21.66 0.08 -10.73
N LYS A 28 20.45 0.60 -10.96
CA LYS A 28 19.21 0.23 -10.25
C LYS A 28 18.46 -0.85 -11.03
N GLN A 29 17.91 -1.83 -10.30
CA GLN A 29 16.97 -2.85 -10.81
C GLN A 29 15.62 -2.21 -11.20
N PRO A 30 14.84 -2.85 -12.10
CA PRO A 30 13.66 -2.25 -12.69
C PRO A 30 12.51 -2.10 -11.68
N VAL A 31 11.99 -0.87 -11.57
CA VAL A 31 10.81 -0.51 -10.78
C VAL A 31 9.56 -0.93 -11.56
N GLN A 32 8.68 -1.69 -10.90
CA GLN A 32 7.41 -2.19 -11.41
C GLN A 32 6.40 -1.04 -11.56
N GLY A 33 6.00 -0.72 -12.80
CA GLY A 33 4.98 0.30 -13.10
C GLY A 33 3.56 -0.21 -12.83
N ASP A 34 2.64 0.67 -12.48
CA ASP A 34 1.24 0.36 -12.13
C ASP A 34 0.28 0.83 -13.25
N LEU A 35 -0.89 0.19 -13.42
CA LEU A 35 -1.95 0.58 -14.38
C LEU A 35 -2.70 1.86 -13.94
N PHE A 36 -2.31 2.44 -12.79
CA PHE A 36 -2.61 3.80 -12.35
C PHE A 36 -1.42 4.78 -12.53
N SER A 37 -0.47 4.49 -13.43
CA SER A 37 0.79 5.24 -13.66
C SER A 37 0.70 6.73 -14.04
N GLY A 38 -0.43 7.40 -13.86
CA GLY A 38 -0.48 8.86 -13.80
C GLY A 38 0.12 9.45 -12.51
N PHE A 39 0.62 8.64 -11.58
CA PHE A 39 0.84 9.06 -10.18
C PHE A 39 2.14 8.58 -9.50
N SER A 40 3.20 8.21 -10.21
CA SER A 40 4.47 7.79 -9.56
C SER A 40 5.73 8.54 -9.97
N ASP A 41 5.66 9.51 -10.89
CA ASP A 41 6.84 10.25 -11.36
C ASP A 41 6.93 11.66 -10.76
N VAL A 42 7.00 11.80 -9.43
CA VAL A 42 7.84 12.81 -8.74
C VAL A 42 8.09 12.36 -7.29
N LEU A 43 8.92 11.35 -7.09
CA LEU A 43 9.75 11.27 -5.88
C LEU A 43 11.21 11.25 -6.35
N GLU A 44 11.66 12.38 -6.91
CA GLU A 44 13.09 12.66 -6.85
C GLU A 44 13.45 12.73 -5.36
N GLU A 45 14.50 12.01 -4.95
CA GLU A 45 15.20 12.26 -3.69
C GLU A 45 15.50 13.75 -3.61
N VAL A 46 14.64 14.51 -2.92
CA VAL A 46 14.97 15.86 -2.51
C VAL A 46 16.05 15.67 -1.47
N LYS A 47 17.32 15.75 -1.91
CA LYS A 47 18.44 16.11 -1.04
C LYS A 47 18.14 17.51 -0.55
N THR A 48 17.37 17.61 0.52
CA THR A 48 17.28 18.84 1.30
C THR A 48 18.69 19.15 1.78
N ALA A 49 19.17 20.35 1.44
CA ALA A 49 20.38 20.90 2.05
C ALA A 49 20.25 20.75 3.57
N PRO A 50 21.35 20.44 4.29
CA PRO A 50 21.30 20.31 5.74
C PRO A 50 20.75 21.61 6.30
N VAL A 51 19.57 21.53 6.89
CA VAL A 51 19.08 22.59 7.76
C VAL A 51 20.07 22.57 8.93
N GLU A 52 20.92 23.59 9.01
CA GLU A 52 21.69 23.84 10.23
C GLU A 52 20.69 24.08 11.36
N LEU A 53 20.41 23.02 12.13
CA LEU A 53 19.69 23.09 13.38
C LEU A 53 20.69 23.31 14.51
N PRO A 54 20.48 24.32 15.37
CA PRO A 54 21.29 24.51 16.56
C PRO A 54 20.86 23.51 17.64
N GLY A 55 21.73 22.55 17.96
CA GLY A 55 21.59 21.62 19.10
C GLY A 55 22.38 20.33 18.87
N SER A 56 23.24 19.93 19.83
CA SER A 56 23.90 18.62 19.77
C SER A 56 22.87 17.52 20.03
N PHE A 57 22.71 16.58 19.10
CA PHE A 57 21.92 15.37 19.33
C PHE A 57 22.50 14.59 20.52
N SER A 58 21.61 14.01 21.33
CA SER A 58 21.98 12.99 22.30
C SER A 58 22.07 11.61 21.63
N ASP A 59 22.74 10.68 22.28
CA ASP A 59 22.98 9.30 21.84
C ASP A 59 23.12 8.39 23.06
N ILE A 60 23.42 7.11 22.84
CA ILE A 60 23.61 6.13 23.91
C ILE A 60 24.74 6.54 24.88
N HIS A 61 25.78 7.22 24.41
CA HIS A 61 26.94 7.59 25.23
C HIS A 61 26.73 8.85 26.07
N SER A 62 25.83 9.74 25.63
CA SER A 62 25.50 11.00 26.30
C SER A 62 24.23 10.92 27.16
N THR A 63 23.41 9.88 26.97
CA THR A 63 22.17 9.66 27.71
C THR A 63 22.34 8.62 28.80
N ARG A 64 22.00 8.96 30.04
CA ARG A 64 22.05 7.99 31.15
C ARG A 64 20.97 6.94 30.96
N HIS A 65 21.37 5.67 30.93
CA HIS A 65 20.50 4.51 30.78
C HIS A 65 21.01 3.34 31.63
N THR A 66 20.20 2.30 31.77
CA THR A 66 20.55 1.04 32.41
C THR A 66 19.99 -0.11 31.56
N TYR A 67 20.84 -0.63 30.69
CA TYR A 67 20.52 -1.79 29.85
C TYR A 67 21.14 -3.04 30.44
N LYS A 68 20.36 -4.13 30.51
CA LYS A 68 20.77 -5.37 31.16
C LYS A 68 20.69 -6.55 30.19
N LEU A 69 21.82 -7.21 30.00
CA LEU A 69 21.92 -8.51 29.34
C LEU A 69 21.54 -9.61 30.33
N LEU A 70 20.54 -10.44 30.01
CA LEU A 70 20.06 -11.53 30.86
C LEU A 70 20.23 -12.87 30.15
N GLU A 71 20.99 -13.80 30.72
CA GLU A 71 21.36 -15.05 30.02
C GLU A 71 20.86 -16.32 30.72
N THR A 72 20.60 -16.25 32.02
CA THR A 72 20.24 -17.44 32.80
C THR A 72 18.73 -17.62 32.90
N GLU A 73 18.27 -18.88 32.94
CA GLU A 73 16.84 -19.22 33.08
C GLU A 73 16.18 -18.53 34.29
N GLN A 74 16.93 -18.37 35.39
CA GLN A 74 16.47 -17.66 36.57
C GLN A 74 16.20 -16.17 36.27
N GLU A 75 17.13 -15.48 35.61
CA GLU A 75 16.97 -14.07 35.22
C GLU A 75 15.79 -13.88 34.27
N LEU A 76 15.63 -14.77 33.28
CA LEU A 76 14.51 -14.74 32.33
C LEU A 76 13.17 -14.92 33.06
N THR A 77 13.11 -15.85 34.01
CA THR A 77 11.90 -16.10 34.81
C THR A 77 11.56 -14.91 35.71
N GLU A 78 12.56 -14.31 36.35
CA GLU A 78 12.39 -13.11 37.17
C GLU A 78 11.92 -11.91 36.34
N LEU A 79 12.50 -11.71 35.15
CA LEU A 79 12.05 -10.68 34.21
C LEU A 79 10.59 -10.91 33.81
N ASN A 80 10.23 -12.12 33.38
CA ASN A 80 8.85 -12.41 32.96
C ASN A 80 7.83 -12.12 34.09
N GLN A 81 8.17 -12.40 35.35
CA GLN A 81 7.31 -12.01 36.49
C GLN A 81 7.14 -10.48 36.59
N GLN A 82 8.22 -9.72 36.38
CA GLN A 82 8.18 -8.25 36.38
C GLN A 82 7.33 -7.73 35.22
N LEU A 83 7.50 -8.28 34.01
CA LEU A 83 6.71 -7.91 32.83
C LEU A 83 5.22 -8.20 33.04
N CYS A 84 4.88 -9.37 33.61
CA CYS A 84 3.50 -9.75 33.90
C CYS A 84 2.81 -8.86 34.95
N ALA A 85 3.58 -8.10 35.75
CA ALA A 85 3.06 -7.15 36.72
C ALA A 85 2.76 -5.76 36.12
N GLN A 86 3.19 -5.50 34.88
CA GLN A 86 2.97 -4.22 34.22
C GLN A 86 1.61 -4.17 33.50
N GLN A 87 1.15 -2.94 33.24
CA GLN A 87 -0.03 -2.70 32.40
C GLN A 87 0.31 -2.55 30.92
N SER A 88 1.51 -2.06 30.62
CA SER A 88 1.99 -1.80 29.27
C SER A 88 3.50 -2.03 29.23
N VAL A 89 3.98 -2.71 28.19
CA VAL A 89 5.39 -3.09 28.03
C VAL A 89 5.77 -2.95 26.56
N CYS A 90 6.89 -2.27 26.30
CA CYS A 90 7.54 -2.29 25.01
C CYS A 90 8.38 -3.56 24.86
N PHE A 91 8.30 -4.18 23.69
CA PHE A 91 9.16 -5.29 23.31
C PHE A 91 9.56 -5.18 21.85
N ASP A 92 10.67 -5.82 21.51
CA ASP A 92 11.17 -5.94 20.15
C ASP A 92 11.89 -7.29 19.95
N THR A 93 11.97 -7.74 18.69
CA THR A 93 12.57 -9.02 18.32
C THR A 93 13.77 -8.84 17.40
N GLU A 94 14.91 -9.41 17.81
CA GLU A 94 16.09 -9.47 16.95
C GLU A 94 16.09 -10.78 16.18
N THR A 95 16.38 -10.74 14.88
CA THR A 95 16.30 -11.94 14.02
C THR A 95 17.46 -12.04 13.04
N THR A 96 17.59 -13.19 12.39
CA THR A 96 18.69 -13.45 11.44
C THR A 96 18.53 -12.74 10.08
N GLY A 97 17.39 -12.11 9.80
CA GLY A 97 17.05 -11.55 8.49
C GLY A 97 15.89 -10.56 8.54
N ILE A 98 15.36 -10.18 7.37
CA ILE A 98 14.28 -9.19 7.22
C ILE A 98 12.92 -9.82 6.85
N ASP A 99 12.89 -11.13 6.60
CA ASP A 99 11.65 -11.87 6.34
C ASP A 99 11.31 -12.65 7.62
N PRO A 100 10.24 -12.27 8.33
CA PRO A 100 9.92 -12.90 9.60
C PRO A 100 9.52 -14.36 9.43
N LEU A 101 9.08 -14.78 8.23
CA LEU A 101 8.63 -16.15 7.94
C LEU A 101 9.77 -17.16 7.73
N LEU A 102 10.96 -16.64 7.43
CA LEU A 102 12.17 -17.42 7.14
C LEU A 102 13.27 -17.22 8.19
N SER A 103 13.22 -16.13 8.95
CA SER A 103 14.26 -15.77 9.91
C SER A 103 14.08 -16.49 11.24
N ASP A 104 15.19 -16.80 11.89
CA ASP A 104 15.21 -17.34 13.25
C ASP A 104 15.42 -16.20 14.25
N LEU A 105 14.89 -16.36 15.46
CA LEU A 105 15.05 -15.41 16.55
C LEU A 105 16.50 -15.42 17.07
N VAL A 106 17.04 -14.25 17.35
CA VAL A 106 18.37 -13.99 17.91
C VAL A 106 18.26 -13.40 19.31
N GLY A 107 17.22 -12.62 19.59
CA GLY A 107 17.03 -12.00 20.88
C GLY A 107 15.64 -11.41 21.08
N LEU A 108 15.32 -11.13 22.34
CA LEU A 108 14.14 -10.36 22.75
C LEU A 108 14.61 -9.18 23.58
N SER A 109 14.09 -7.98 23.33
CA SER A 109 14.28 -6.83 24.20
C SER A 109 12.97 -6.36 24.81
N PHE A 110 13.06 -5.74 25.99
CA PHE A 110 11.89 -5.25 26.73
C PHE A 110 12.21 -3.93 27.43
N ALA A 111 11.24 -3.02 27.45
CA ALA A 111 11.27 -1.80 28.25
C ALA A 111 9.88 -1.47 28.81
N TYR A 112 9.81 -1.12 30.09
CA TYR A 112 8.58 -0.64 30.74
C TYR A 112 8.83 0.59 31.64
N THR A 113 10.05 1.11 31.64
CA THR A 113 10.45 2.34 32.33
C THR A 113 11.50 3.04 31.47
N GLU A 114 11.32 4.33 31.20
CA GLU A 114 12.25 5.07 30.35
C GLU A 114 13.68 5.07 30.92
N GLY A 115 14.66 4.80 30.07
CA GLY A 115 16.07 4.65 30.42
C GLY A 115 16.42 3.30 31.05
N GLU A 116 15.47 2.37 31.19
CA GLU A 116 15.70 1.01 31.66
C GLU A 116 15.16 -0.01 30.66
N ALA A 117 16.04 -0.90 30.18
CA ALA A 117 15.66 -1.94 29.23
C ALA A 117 16.47 -3.22 29.45
N PHE A 118 15.93 -4.33 28.94
CA PHE A 118 16.46 -5.66 29.13
C PHE A 118 16.61 -6.33 27.77
N TYR A 119 17.71 -7.06 27.59
CA TYR A 119 17.94 -7.86 26.40
C TYR A 119 18.20 -9.32 26.80
N VAL A 120 17.52 -10.21 26.10
CA VAL A 120 17.56 -11.66 26.30
C VAL A 120 18.06 -12.30 25.01
N PRO A 121 19.33 -12.73 24.92
CA PRO A 121 19.84 -13.47 23.79
C PRO A 121 19.18 -14.86 23.72
N ILE A 122 18.69 -15.21 22.54
CA ILE A 122 18.05 -16.49 22.25
C ILE A 122 19.07 -17.42 21.58
N SER A 123 19.08 -18.66 22.03
CA SER A 123 19.99 -19.69 21.54
C SER A 123 19.77 -19.97 20.05
N GLU A 124 20.85 -20.29 19.34
CA GLU A 124 20.77 -20.83 17.98
C GLU A 124 20.15 -22.25 17.96
N ASN A 125 20.29 -23.00 19.05
CA ASN A 125 19.69 -24.32 19.16
C ASN A 125 18.16 -24.18 19.29
N ARG A 126 17.40 -24.71 18.31
CA ARG A 126 15.94 -24.55 18.23
C ARG A 126 15.19 -25.03 19.47
N GLU A 127 15.61 -26.13 20.11
CA GLU A 127 14.95 -26.66 21.31
C GLU A 127 15.19 -25.76 22.52
N GLU A 128 16.42 -25.25 22.67
CA GLU A 128 16.76 -24.35 23.76
C GLU A 128 16.11 -22.98 23.57
N ALA A 129 16.12 -22.46 22.34
CA ALA A 129 15.41 -21.25 21.96
C ALA A 129 13.91 -21.36 22.28
N GLN A 130 13.30 -22.51 22.00
CA GLN A 130 11.90 -22.74 22.32
C GLN A 130 11.64 -22.63 23.83
N LYS A 131 12.47 -23.26 24.68
CA LYS A 131 12.34 -23.15 26.14
C LYS A 131 12.50 -21.70 26.61
N GLN A 132 13.50 -20.98 26.10
CA GLN A 132 13.74 -19.58 26.47
C GLN A 132 12.55 -18.68 26.10
N VAL A 133 11.99 -18.84 24.89
CA VAL A 133 10.82 -18.08 24.44
C VAL A 133 9.57 -18.47 25.21
N ASP A 134 9.38 -19.75 25.54
CA ASP A 134 8.24 -20.24 26.31
C ASP A 134 8.16 -19.66 27.73
N ILE A 135 9.28 -19.26 28.34
CA ILE A 135 9.29 -18.54 29.62
C ILE A 135 8.47 -17.25 29.54
N PHE A 136 8.49 -16.56 28.39
CA PHE A 136 7.78 -15.29 28.17
C PHE A 136 6.35 -15.46 27.63
N ARG A 137 5.90 -16.70 27.37
CA ARG A 137 4.52 -16.99 26.94
C ARG A 137 3.46 -16.34 27.84
N PRO A 138 3.57 -16.38 29.19
CA PRO A 138 2.60 -15.74 30.06
C PRO A 138 2.47 -14.22 29.85
N PHE A 139 3.55 -13.54 29.47
CA PHE A 139 3.52 -12.11 29.13
C PHE A 139 2.85 -11.88 27.76
N PHE A 140 3.32 -12.58 26.73
CA PHE A 140 2.85 -12.38 25.35
C PHE A 140 1.37 -12.74 25.17
N GLU A 141 0.90 -13.83 25.78
CA GLU A 141 -0.47 -14.33 25.66
C GLU A 141 -1.46 -13.67 26.65
N ASN A 142 -1.00 -12.74 27.50
CA ASN A 142 -1.88 -12.03 28.43
C ASN A 142 -2.58 -10.85 27.75
N ASP A 143 -3.90 -10.95 27.55
CA ASP A 143 -4.72 -9.94 26.89
C ASP A 143 -4.89 -8.62 27.68
N ARG A 144 -4.50 -8.60 28.96
CA ARG A 144 -4.61 -7.40 29.82
C ARG A 144 -3.40 -6.48 29.76
N ILE A 145 -2.29 -6.97 29.23
CA ILE A 145 -1.05 -6.19 29.11
C ILE A 145 -1.00 -5.62 27.70
N GLU A 146 -0.89 -4.31 27.59
CA GLU A 146 -0.64 -3.62 26.33
C GLU A 146 0.80 -3.89 25.85
N LYS A 147 0.91 -4.13 24.55
CA LYS A 147 2.16 -4.43 23.85
C LYS A 147 2.55 -3.21 23.03
N ILE A 148 3.67 -2.59 23.37
CA ILE A 148 4.24 -1.47 22.62
C ILE A 148 5.35 -2.03 21.73
N GLY A 149 5.47 -1.48 20.52
CA GLY A 149 6.60 -1.78 19.65
C GLY A 149 6.58 -0.90 18.41
N GLN A 150 7.55 -1.10 17.54
CA GLN A 150 7.66 -0.44 16.25
C GLN A 150 7.50 -1.50 15.17
N ASN A 151 6.50 -1.40 14.30
CA ASN A 151 6.22 -2.42 13.28
C ASN A 151 5.94 -3.82 13.88
N LEU A 152 5.09 -3.86 14.90
CA LEU A 152 4.73 -5.04 15.72
C LEU A 152 4.28 -6.26 14.91
N LYS A 153 3.78 -6.06 13.69
CA LYS A 153 3.42 -7.16 12.77
C LYS A 153 4.61 -8.10 12.55
N TYR A 154 5.83 -7.55 12.41
CA TYR A 154 7.05 -8.34 12.24
C TYR A 154 7.29 -9.24 13.45
N ASP A 155 7.29 -8.65 14.65
CA ASP A 155 7.54 -9.36 15.91
C ASP A 155 6.50 -10.44 16.18
N ILE A 156 5.23 -10.16 15.89
CA ILE A 156 4.14 -11.12 16.01
C ILE A 156 4.38 -12.33 15.10
N LEU A 157 4.78 -12.11 13.84
CA LEU A 157 5.09 -13.19 12.90
C LEU A 157 6.32 -14.00 13.37
N SER A 158 7.38 -13.32 13.82
CA SER A 158 8.59 -13.97 14.34
C SER A 158 8.30 -14.82 15.57
N LEU A 159 7.52 -14.32 16.53
CA LEU A 159 7.11 -15.06 17.74
C LEU A 159 6.18 -16.25 17.41
N ARG A 160 5.38 -16.15 16.34
CA ARG A 160 4.49 -17.23 15.90
C ARG A 160 5.26 -18.47 15.45
N HIS A 161 6.49 -18.33 14.95
CA HIS A 161 7.38 -19.48 14.68
C HIS A 161 7.71 -20.31 15.91
N TYR A 162 7.67 -19.70 17.09
CA TYR A 162 7.91 -20.32 18.39
C TYR A 162 6.59 -20.68 19.08
N GLY A 163 5.48 -20.68 18.33
CA GLY A 163 4.16 -21.06 18.83
C GLY A 163 3.58 -20.07 19.85
N ILE A 164 4.08 -18.84 19.92
CA ILE A 164 3.57 -17.79 20.80
C ILE A 164 2.45 -17.04 20.07
N SER A 165 1.31 -16.85 20.75
CA SER A 165 0.22 -16.02 20.28
C SER A 165 0.21 -14.69 21.02
N VAL A 166 0.78 -13.64 20.43
CA VAL A 166 0.75 -12.31 21.07
C VAL A 166 -0.70 -11.83 21.15
N LYS A 167 -1.12 -11.39 22.34
CA LYS A 167 -2.49 -10.90 22.62
C LYS A 167 -2.46 -9.58 23.36
N GLY A 168 -3.61 -8.93 23.45
CA GLY A 168 -3.82 -7.68 24.18
C GLY A 168 -3.92 -6.49 23.26
N LYS A 169 -3.91 -5.28 23.83
CA LYS A 169 -3.88 -4.06 23.03
C LYS A 169 -2.49 -3.87 22.44
N LEU A 170 -2.42 -3.41 21.20
CA LEU A 170 -1.15 -3.06 20.57
C LEU A 170 -1.01 -1.54 20.50
N PHE A 171 0.18 -1.04 20.78
CA PHE A 171 0.59 0.32 20.45
C PHE A 171 1.78 0.25 19.51
N ASP A 172 1.53 0.42 18.22
CA ASP A 172 2.59 0.46 17.21
C ASP A 172 2.96 1.93 16.92
N THR A 173 4.19 2.32 17.27
CA THR A 173 4.67 3.70 17.09
C THR A 173 4.75 4.12 15.62
N MET A 174 5.00 3.17 14.70
CA MET A 174 5.01 3.43 13.25
C MET A 174 3.62 3.84 12.77
N ILE A 175 2.60 3.13 13.23
CA ILE A 175 1.19 3.40 12.90
C ILE A 175 0.73 4.71 13.53
N ALA A 176 1.05 4.94 14.81
CA ALA A 176 0.69 6.17 15.51
C ALA A 176 1.25 7.40 14.79
N HIS A 177 2.55 7.38 14.46
CA HIS A 177 3.19 8.46 13.72
C HIS A 177 2.64 8.60 12.30
N TYR A 178 2.27 7.51 11.63
CA TYR A 178 1.63 7.55 10.32
C TYR A 178 0.27 8.25 10.32
N LEU A 179 -0.56 8.01 11.33
CA LEU A 179 -1.85 8.72 11.45
C LEU A 179 -1.65 10.23 11.64
N LEU A 180 -0.63 10.62 12.40
CA LEU A 180 -0.30 12.02 12.67
C LEU A 180 0.31 12.71 11.44
N ASN A 181 1.20 12.01 10.72
CA ASN A 181 2.02 12.61 9.67
C ASN A 181 2.17 11.71 8.41
N PRO A 182 1.10 11.37 7.69
CA PRO A 182 1.10 10.32 6.66
C PRO A 182 2.03 10.52 5.45
N GLU A 183 2.65 11.69 5.31
CA GLU A 183 3.62 12.01 4.23
C GLU A 183 5.08 11.80 4.63
N LEU A 184 5.35 11.60 5.92
CA LEU A 184 6.70 11.51 6.45
C LEU A 184 7.23 10.07 6.42
N ARG A 185 8.50 9.90 6.76
CA ARG A 185 9.06 8.57 6.99
C ARG A 185 8.69 8.11 8.39
N HIS A 186 8.37 6.84 8.56
CA HIS A 186 7.87 6.30 9.83
C HIS A 186 8.85 5.34 10.52
N GLY A 187 10.12 5.36 10.13
CA GLY A 187 11.17 4.57 10.80
C GLY A 187 11.55 5.17 12.15
N MET A 188 11.94 4.30 13.10
CA MET A 188 12.27 4.70 14.47
C MET A 188 13.41 5.73 14.53
N ASP A 189 14.51 5.52 13.78
CA ASP A 189 15.64 6.45 13.70
C ASP A 189 15.21 7.88 13.37
N TYR A 190 14.37 8.02 12.32
CA TYR A 190 13.86 9.31 11.90
C TYR A 190 12.98 9.97 12.99
N MET A 191 12.17 9.18 13.68
CA MET A 191 11.32 9.66 14.77
C MET A 191 12.14 10.06 15.99
N ALA A 192 13.16 9.28 16.36
CA ALA A 192 14.08 9.60 17.45
C ALA A 192 14.82 10.91 17.20
N GLU A 193 15.33 11.12 15.98
CA GLU A 193 15.99 12.38 15.61
C GLU A 193 15.02 13.56 15.63
N THR A 194 13.80 13.36 15.12
CA THR A 194 12.83 14.45 14.93
C THR A 194 12.18 14.86 16.25
N TYR A 195 11.73 13.89 17.05
CA TYR A 195 10.96 14.12 18.27
C TYR A 195 11.82 14.16 19.53
N LEU A 196 12.81 13.26 19.66
CA LEU A 196 13.62 13.13 20.87
C LEU A 196 14.95 13.90 20.79
N LYS A 197 15.34 14.38 19.60
CA LYS A 197 16.69 14.91 19.33
C LYS A 197 17.77 13.91 19.75
N TYR A 198 17.50 12.64 19.44
CA TYR A 198 18.34 11.49 19.76
C TYR A 198 18.77 10.78 18.49
N LYS A 199 20.05 10.42 18.40
CA LYS A 199 20.58 9.61 17.31
C LYS A 199 20.78 8.17 17.79
N THR A 200 20.00 7.26 17.22
CA THR A 200 20.04 5.82 17.49
C THR A 200 21.28 5.17 16.87
N ILE A 201 21.64 4.00 17.40
CA ILE A 201 22.62 3.10 16.82
C ILE A 201 22.01 2.52 15.53
N HIS A 202 22.68 2.70 14.39
CA HIS A 202 22.17 2.11 13.15
C HIS A 202 22.59 0.65 13.02
N ILE A 203 21.67 -0.19 12.54
CA ILE A 203 21.94 -1.62 12.31
C ILE A 203 23.17 -1.89 11.43
N GLU A 204 23.48 -1.01 10.46
CA GLU A 204 24.65 -1.14 9.59
C GLU A 204 25.99 -1.01 10.33
N GLU A 205 26.00 -0.40 11.52
CA GLU A 205 27.17 -0.32 12.39
C GLU A 205 27.50 -1.68 13.02
N LEU A 206 26.48 -2.54 13.21
CA LEU A 206 26.61 -3.87 13.78
C LEU A 206 26.94 -4.91 12.70
N ILE A 207 26.11 -4.97 11.66
CA ILE A 207 26.17 -6.06 10.66
C ILE A 207 26.81 -5.66 9.33
N GLY A 208 27.23 -4.40 9.21
CA GLY A 208 27.81 -3.85 7.98
C GLY A 208 26.75 -3.36 6.98
N PRO A 209 27.20 -2.82 5.83
CA PRO A 209 26.33 -2.22 4.84
C PRO A 209 25.43 -3.25 4.17
N LYS A 210 24.22 -2.83 3.77
CA LYS A 210 23.27 -3.68 3.05
C LYS A 210 23.88 -4.30 1.80
N GLY A 211 23.77 -5.62 1.68
CA GLY A 211 24.22 -6.35 0.50
C GLY A 211 24.55 -7.81 0.80
N LYS A 212 25.08 -8.52 -0.21
CA LYS A 212 25.37 -9.96 -0.13
C LYS A 212 26.35 -10.37 0.99
N ASN A 213 27.13 -9.42 1.50
CA ASN A 213 28.16 -9.65 2.52
C ASN A 213 27.78 -9.06 3.89
N GLN A 214 26.53 -8.62 4.06
CA GLN A 214 26.04 -8.16 5.36
C GLN A 214 26.00 -9.37 6.31
N LYS A 215 26.46 -9.17 7.54
CA LYS A 215 26.49 -10.23 8.56
C LYS A 215 25.08 -10.48 9.13
N SER A 216 24.91 -11.57 9.85
CA SER A 216 23.72 -11.76 10.68
C SER A 216 23.90 -11.07 12.02
N MET A 217 22.81 -10.64 12.66
CA MET A 217 22.82 -10.15 14.06
C MET A 217 23.39 -11.22 15.01
N ARG A 218 23.23 -12.50 14.65
CA ARG A 218 23.77 -13.64 15.38
C ARG A 218 25.31 -13.69 15.41
N ASP A 219 25.98 -13.04 14.45
CA ASP A 219 27.45 -12.99 14.37
C ASP A 219 28.06 -11.85 15.20
N VAL A 220 27.22 -11.06 15.89
CA VAL A 220 27.61 -9.87 16.65
C VAL A 220 27.75 -10.24 18.13
N ASP A 221 28.67 -9.57 18.84
CA ASP A 221 28.85 -9.77 20.28
C ASP A 221 27.56 -9.43 21.04
N LYS A 222 27.18 -10.31 21.98
CA LYS A 222 25.89 -10.20 22.70
C LYS A 222 25.74 -8.89 23.45
N GLN A 223 26.83 -8.31 23.98
CA GLN A 223 26.76 -7.03 24.67
C GLN A 223 26.51 -5.87 23.70
N VAL A 224 27.08 -5.94 22.49
CA VAL A 224 26.81 -4.95 21.44
C VAL A 224 25.36 -5.05 20.94
N VAL A 225 24.84 -6.28 20.78
CA VAL A 225 23.41 -6.48 20.45
C VAL A 225 22.52 -6.01 21.61
N CYS A 226 22.92 -6.22 22.86
CA CYS A 226 22.21 -5.71 24.03
C CYS A 226 22.05 -4.19 23.96
N ASP A 227 23.13 -3.46 23.66
CA ASP A 227 23.10 -2.00 23.61
C ASP A 227 22.14 -1.51 22.50
N TYR A 228 22.17 -2.14 21.33
CA TYR A 228 21.25 -1.85 20.20
C TYR A 228 19.79 -2.20 20.53
N ALA A 229 19.51 -3.47 20.85
CA ALA A 229 18.14 -3.96 21.02
C ALA A 229 17.43 -3.35 22.24
N ALA A 230 18.18 -3.08 23.32
CA ALA A 230 17.65 -2.41 24.51
C ALA A 230 17.40 -0.91 24.25
N GLU A 231 18.23 -0.26 23.42
CA GLU A 231 17.97 1.10 22.94
C GLU A 231 16.69 1.14 22.11
N ASP A 232 16.50 0.22 21.16
CA ASP A 232 15.29 0.17 20.32
C ASP A 232 14.02 0.07 21.17
N ALA A 233 14.01 -0.78 22.21
CA ALA A 233 12.88 -0.90 23.14
C ALA A 233 12.66 0.37 23.99
N ASP A 234 13.72 1.00 24.52
CA ASP A 234 13.61 2.22 25.35
C ASP A 234 13.17 3.43 24.51
N ILE A 235 13.78 3.63 23.34
CA ILE A 235 13.43 4.72 22.42
C ILE A 235 12.00 4.57 21.93
N THR A 236 11.57 3.35 21.60
CA THR A 236 10.18 3.07 21.21
C THR A 236 9.20 3.39 22.35
N LEU A 237 9.52 3.06 23.60
CA LEU A 237 8.71 3.43 24.76
C LEU A 237 8.60 4.96 24.94
N LYS A 238 9.71 5.69 24.80
CA LYS A 238 9.73 7.17 24.83
C LYS A 238 8.89 7.78 23.72
N LEU A 239 8.99 7.25 22.50
CA LEU A 239 8.18 7.67 21.36
C LEU A 239 6.69 7.40 21.62
N LYS A 240 6.33 6.23 22.16
CA LYS A 240 4.95 5.90 22.53
C LYS A 240 4.34 6.95 23.45
N ASN A 241 5.06 7.35 24.50
CA ASN A 241 4.54 8.32 25.48
C ASN A 241 4.19 9.67 24.85
N MET A 242 4.99 10.14 23.87
CA MET A 242 4.68 11.36 23.13
C MET A 242 3.57 11.17 22.09
N LEU A 243 3.67 10.13 21.27
CA LEU A 243 2.74 9.88 20.18
C LEU A 243 1.33 9.58 20.70
N GLU A 244 1.19 8.87 21.82
CA GLU A 244 -0.11 8.58 22.42
C GLU A 244 -0.85 9.87 22.85
N GLU A 245 -0.11 10.84 23.38
CA GLU A 245 -0.67 12.14 23.75
C GLU A 245 -1.09 12.93 22.49
N GLU A 246 -0.28 12.90 21.43
CA GLU A 246 -0.63 13.54 20.14
C GLU A 246 -1.84 12.89 19.47
N ILE A 247 -1.97 11.56 19.53
CA ILE A 247 -3.15 10.82 19.05
C ILE A 247 -4.41 11.32 19.76
N ARG A 248 -4.36 11.45 21.09
CA ARG A 248 -5.47 11.97 21.91
C ARG A 248 -5.82 13.42 21.55
N GLN A 249 -4.82 14.29 21.43
CA GLN A 249 -5.03 15.70 21.08
C GLN A 249 -5.62 15.90 19.68
N ASN A 250 -5.34 14.98 18.75
CA ASN A 250 -5.87 15.02 17.38
C ASN A 250 -7.20 14.28 17.20
N ASN A 251 -7.75 13.68 18.28
CA ASN A 251 -8.95 12.82 18.26
C ASN A 251 -8.81 11.59 17.36
N PHE A 252 -7.63 10.99 17.31
CA PHE A 252 -7.35 9.78 16.53
C PHE A 252 -7.54 8.48 17.32
N ASP A 253 -8.01 8.53 18.58
CA ASP A 253 -8.17 7.36 19.43
C ASP A 253 -8.97 6.23 18.77
N TYR A 254 -10.14 6.54 18.20
CA TYR A 254 -10.95 5.51 17.53
C TYR A 254 -10.23 4.91 16.32
N LEU A 255 -9.64 5.75 15.47
CA LEU A 255 -8.94 5.29 14.28
C LEU A 255 -7.71 4.44 14.64
N PHE A 256 -7.00 4.81 15.69
CA PHE A 256 -5.83 4.07 16.15
C PHE A 256 -6.23 2.76 16.84
N TYR A 257 -7.02 2.82 17.92
CA TYR A 257 -7.29 1.68 18.80
C TYR A 257 -8.37 0.72 18.27
N GLU A 258 -9.33 1.19 17.46
CA GLU A 258 -10.43 0.35 16.96
C GLU A 258 -10.25 -0.07 15.49
N VAL A 259 -9.31 0.55 14.76
CA VAL A 259 -9.06 0.26 13.35
C VAL A 259 -7.62 -0.16 13.10
N GLU A 260 -6.64 0.75 13.19
CA GLU A 260 -5.29 0.43 12.70
C GLU A 260 -4.52 -0.55 13.58
N SER A 261 -4.63 -0.44 14.91
CA SER A 261 -3.93 -1.32 15.85
C SER A 261 -4.48 -2.75 15.81
N PRO A 262 -5.81 -3.02 15.89
CA PRO A 262 -6.34 -4.37 15.77
C PRO A 262 -6.10 -5.00 14.39
N LEU A 263 -6.01 -4.18 13.33
CA LEU A 263 -5.72 -4.67 11.98
C LEU A 263 -4.37 -5.37 11.89
N VAL A 264 -3.40 -5.02 12.74
CA VAL A 264 -2.08 -5.69 12.80
C VAL A 264 -2.24 -7.20 13.00
N TYR A 265 -3.16 -7.64 13.86
CA TYR A 265 -3.42 -9.06 14.07
C TYR A 265 -4.00 -9.74 12.82
N VAL A 266 -4.92 -9.06 12.14
CA VAL A 266 -5.54 -9.58 10.91
C VAL A 266 -4.48 -9.73 9.82
N LEU A 267 -3.64 -8.71 9.61
CA LEU A 267 -2.59 -8.75 8.61
C LEU A 267 -1.54 -9.81 8.96
N ALA A 268 -1.12 -9.92 10.21
CA ALA A 268 -0.23 -10.99 10.64
C ALA A 268 -0.83 -12.39 10.40
N ASP A 269 -2.14 -12.59 10.58
CA ASP A 269 -2.79 -13.88 10.27
C ASP A 269 -2.87 -14.16 8.77
N MET A 270 -3.16 -13.15 7.96
CA MET A 270 -3.17 -13.27 6.49
C MET A 270 -1.77 -13.60 5.95
N GLU A 271 -0.75 -12.86 6.40
CA GLU A 271 0.65 -13.07 6.00
C GLU A 271 1.16 -14.42 6.44
N TRP A 272 0.82 -14.86 7.66
CA TRP A 272 1.16 -16.19 8.13
C TRP A 272 0.49 -17.29 7.32
N THR A 273 -0.78 -17.10 6.93
CA THR A 273 -1.55 -18.11 6.19
C THR A 273 -1.03 -18.29 4.77
N GLY A 274 -0.74 -17.18 4.08
CA GLY A 274 -0.31 -17.16 2.68
C GLY A 274 -1.39 -17.65 1.70
N VAL A 275 -1.08 -17.55 0.41
CA VAL A 275 -1.93 -18.03 -0.68
C VAL A 275 -1.22 -19.11 -1.50
N ARG A 276 -1.94 -20.14 -1.90
CA ARG A 276 -1.41 -21.22 -2.74
C ARG A 276 -1.47 -20.83 -4.21
N LEU A 277 -0.44 -21.24 -4.95
CA LEU A 277 -0.37 -21.06 -6.40
C LEU A 277 -0.44 -22.40 -7.12
N ASP A 278 -1.12 -22.42 -8.26
CA ASP A 278 -1.04 -23.49 -9.25
C ASP A 278 0.21 -23.26 -10.13
N LEU A 279 1.31 -23.93 -9.79
CA LEU A 279 2.59 -23.79 -10.49
C LEU A 279 2.57 -24.40 -11.90
N ASP A 280 1.73 -25.41 -12.13
CA ASP A 280 1.60 -26.04 -13.45
C ASP A 280 0.84 -25.11 -14.40
N ALA A 281 -0.27 -24.53 -13.94
CA ALA A 281 -1.01 -23.51 -14.69
C ALA A 281 -0.14 -22.27 -14.96
N LEU A 282 0.73 -21.89 -14.02
CA LEU A 282 1.67 -20.78 -14.17
C LEU A 282 2.75 -21.08 -15.23
N ALA A 283 3.28 -22.31 -15.25
CA ALA A 283 4.24 -22.74 -16.26
C ALA A 283 3.60 -22.76 -17.66
N GLN A 284 2.37 -23.26 -17.77
CA GLN A 284 1.60 -23.23 -19.02
C GLN A 284 1.39 -21.80 -19.52
N LEU A 285 0.99 -20.87 -18.64
CA LEU A 285 0.82 -19.46 -18.98
C LEU A 285 2.15 -18.81 -19.42
N SER A 286 3.28 -19.19 -18.82
CA SER A 286 4.60 -18.71 -19.23
C SER A 286 4.92 -19.11 -20.68
N GLU A 287 4.67 -20.36 -21.05
CA GLU A 287 4.87 -20.84 -22.43
C GLU A 287 3.95 -20.14 -23.43
N GLU A 288 2.65 -20.05 -23.11
CA GLU A 288 1.64 -19.42 -23.97
C GLU A 288 1.96 -17.93 -24.21
N PHE A 289 2.22 -17.17 -23.15
CA PHE A 289 2.49 -15.73 -23.27
C PHE A 289 3.87 -15.46 -23.86
N THR A 290 4.84 -16.35 -23.69
CA THR A 290 6.14 -16.23 -24.35
C THR A 290 6.01 -16.41 -25.87
N ALA A 291 5.24 -17.41 -26.32
CA ALA A 291 4.97 -17.60 -27.74
C ALA A 291 4.22 -16.40 -28.34
N GLU A 292 3.21 -15.90 -27.62
CA GLU A 292 2.47 -14.71 -28.04
C GLU A 292 3.34 -13.45 -28.09
N LEU A 293 4.22 -13.24 -27.09
CA LEU A 293 5.16 -12.13 -27.06
C LEU A 293 6.08 -12.16 -28.29
N GLN A 294 6.63 -13.33 -28.64
CA GLN A 294 7.48 -13.49 -29.82
C GLN A 294 6.73 -13.17 -31.12
N GLN A 295 5.46 -13.57 -31.23
CA GLN A 295 4.62 -13.24 -32.37
C GLN A 295 4.39 -11.73 -32.47
N VAL A 296 4.01 -11.07 -31.38
CA VAL A 296 3.78 -9.62 -31.35
C VAL A 296 5.06 -8.84 -31.67
N GLU A 297 6.22 -9.28 -31.17
CA GLU A 297 7.52 -8.68 -31.51
C GLU A 297 7.84 -8.81 -33.01
N ALA A 298 7.57 -9.97 -33.61
CA ALA A 298 7.74 -10.17 -35.06
C ALA A 298 6.81 -9.28 -35.88
N GLU A 299 5.55 -9.10 -35.45
CA GLU A 299 4.59 -8.19 -36.09
C GLU A 299 5.04 -6.73 -36.01
N ILE A 300 5.59 -6.29 -34.87
CA ILE A 300 6.14 -4.93 -34.70
C ILE A 300 7.32 -4.71 -35.66
N ILE A 301 8.26 -5.65 -35.72
CA ILE A 301 9.42 -5.59 -36.62
C ILE A 301 8.96 -5.52 -38.08
N ALA A 302 7.98 -6.36 -38.47
CA ALA A 302 7.43 -6.35 -39.82
C ALA A 302 6.74 -5.00 -40.16
N MET A 303 6.00 -4.41 -39.23
CA MET A 303 5.37 -3.09 -39.42
C MET A 303 6.39 -1.94 -39.48
N ALA A 304 7.52 -2.06 -38.76
CA ALA A 304 8.59 -1.08 -38.77
C ALA A 304 9.44 -1.14 -40.06
N GLY A 305 9.50 -2.30 -40.70
CA GLY A 305 10.26 -2.52 -41.94
C GLY A 305 11.77 -2.71 -41.72
N GLU A 306 12.21 -2.88 -40.48
CA GLU A 306 13.60 -3.14 -40.13
C GLU A 306 13.70 -3.88 -38.79
N GLU A 307 14.81 -4.59 -38.58
CA GLU A 307 15.09 -5.26 -37.31
C GLU A 307 15.63 -4.26 -36.27
N PHE A 308 15.05 -4.33 -35.07
CA PHE A 308 15.51 -3.59 -33.90
C PHE A 308 15.08 -4.30 -32.62
N ASN A 309 15.66 -3.90 -31.50
CA ASN A 309 15.28 -4.40 -30.19
C ASN A 309 14.00 -3.70 -29.72
N VAL A 310 12.86 -4.38 -29.89
CA VAL A 310 11.53 -3.95 -29.41
C VAL A 310 11.52 -3.73 -27.88
N ASN A 311 12.44 -4.34 -27.15
CA ASN A 311 12.56 -4.16 -25.71
C ASN A 311 13.29 -2.88 -25.28
N SER A 312 13.85 -2.12 -26.23
CA SER A 312 14.57 -0.87 -25.96
C SER A 312 13.67 0.35 -26.22
N PRO A 313 13.24 1.09 -25.18
CA PRO A 313 12.44 2.30 -25.36
C PRO A 313 13.09 3.34 -26.27
N LYS A 314 14.44 3.39 -26.26
CA LYS A 314 15.24 4.25 -27.13
C LYS A 314 15.07 3.85 -28.60
N GLN A 315 15.27 2.57 -28.93
CA GLN A 315 15.16 2.11 -30.32
C GLN A 315 13.71 2.19 -30.82
N ILE A 316 12.71 1.85 -30.00
CA ILE A 316 11.29 2.12 -30.34
C ILE A 316 11.11 3.59 -30.71
N GLY A 317 11.63 4.51 -29.88
CA GLY A 317 11.51 5.94 -30.13
C GLY A 317 12.10 6.38 -31.46
N GLU A 318 13.32 5.92 -31.76
CA GLU A 318 14.01 6.20 -33.03
C GLU A 318 13.21 5.67 -34.24
N VAL A 319 12.73 4.43 -34.16
CA VAL A 319 11.91 3.79 -35.22
C VAL A 319 10.61 4.56 -35.44
N LEU A 320 9.82 4.78 -34.38
CA LEU A 320 8.50 5.42 -34.49
C LEU A 320 8.60 6.86 -35.02
N PHE A 321 9.57 7.63 -34.53
CA PHE A 321 9.55 9.07 -34.72
C PHE A 321 10.55 9.59 -35.75
N GLU A 322 11.68 8.93 -35.96
CA GLU A 322 12.65 9.36 -36.98
C GLU A 322 12.41 8.67 -38.32
N LYS A 323 12.10 7.37 -38.28
CA LYS A 323 11.96 6.55 -39.49
C LYS A 323 10.51 6.50 -39.99
N MET A 324 9.60 6.01 -39.15
CA MET A 324 8.17 5.94 -39.48
C MET A 324 7.49 7.32 -39.46
N LYS A 325 8.07 8.29 -38.75
CA LYS A 325 7.60 9.69 -38.65
C LYS A 325 6.10 9.79 -38.35
N ILE A 326 5.62 8.97 -37.40
CA ILE A 326 4.19 8.89 -37.06
C ILE A 326 3.59 10.22 -36.58
N ILE A 327 4.44 11.13 -36.08
CA ILE A 327 4.09 12.50 -35.68
C ILE A 327 5.25 13.45 -35.99
N GLU A 328 4.93 14.71 -36.25
CA GLU A 328 5.93 15.73 -36.60
C GLU A 328 6.75 16.23 -35.39
N LYS A 329 6.14 16.27 -34.20
CA LYS A 329 6.73 16.85 -32.98
C LYS A 329 6.62 15.88 -31.80
N PRO A 330 7.44 14.82 -31.78
CA PRO A 330 7.45 13.87 -30.68
C PRO A 330 7.99 14.51 -29.40
N LYS A 331 7.35 14.16 -28.28
CA LYS A 331 7.81 14.56 -26.95
C LYS A 331 9.13 13.86 -26.63
N LYS A 332 10.05 14.58 -26.00
CA LYS A 332 11.33 14.04 -25.52
C LYS A 332 11.38 14.04 -24.00
N THR A 333 12.08 13.07 -23.43
CA THR A 333 12.37 12.99 -21.99
C THR A 333 13.42 14.04 -21.61
N ARG A 334 13.62 14.24 -20.29
CA ARG A 334 14.69 15.13 -19.76
C ARG A 334 16.09 14.76 -20.29
N THR A 335 16.30 13.48 -20.61
CA THR A 335 17.56 12.94 -21.14
C THR A 335 17.67 13.07 -22.67
N GLY A 336 16.69 13.67 -23.33
CA GLY A 336 16.69 13.93 -24.78
C GLY A 336 16.24 12.76 -25.66
N GLN A 337 15.90 11.61 -25.06
CA GLN A 337 15.34 10.46 -25.77
C GLN A 337 13.87 10.72 -26.12
N TYR A 338 13.33 10.12 -27.18
CA TYR A 338 11.89 10.20 -27.44
C TYR A 338 11.11 9.52 -26.31
N SER A 339 10.06 10.18 -25.85
CA SER A 339 9.18 9.60 -24.85
C SER A 339 8.30 8.56 -25.50
N THR A 340 8.50 7.32 -25.11
CA THR A 340 7.64 6.20 -25.48
C THR A 340 6.96 5.66 -24.23
N SER A 341 6.57 6.49 -23.25
CA SER A 341 5.83 6.01 -22.08
C SER A 341 4.47 5.47 -22.50
N GLU A 342 3.85 4.63 -21.66
CA GLU A 342 2.52 4.09 -21.95
C GLU A 342 1.50 5.22 -22.22
N ASP A 343 1.45 6.25 -21.36
CA ASP A 343 0.57 7.41 -21.54
C ASP A 343 0.79 8.16 -22.86
N GLU A 344 2.05 8.31 -23.30
CA GLU A 344 2.34 8.98 -24.56
C GLU A 344 1.97 8.10 -25.76
N LEU A 345 2.22 6.78 -25.69
CA LEU A 345 1.79 5.85 -26.73
C LEU A 345 0.26 5.72 -26.80
N GLN A 346 -0.45 5.75 -25.67
CA GLN A 346 -1.92 5.71 -25.64
C GLN A 346 -2.55 6.86 -26.43
N LYS A 347 -2.01 8.09 -26.30
CA LYS A 347 -2.45 9.26 -27.09
C LYS A 347 -2.23 9.09 -28.60
N LEU A 348 -1.27 8.22 -28.97
CA LEU A 348 -0.87 7.97 -30.35
C LEU A 348 -1.53 6.73 -30.95
N ARG A 349 -2.39 6.01 -30.23
CA ARG A 349 -3.06 4.78 -30.72
C ARG A 349 -3.69 4.95 -32.10
N ASN A 350 -4.35 6.09 -32.34
CA ASN A 350 -5.04 6.37 -33.60
C ASN A 350 -4.10 6.80 -34.75
N LYS A 351 -2.78 6.92 -34.51
CA LYS A 351 -1.82 7.37 -35.52
C LYS A 351 -1.26 6.24 -36.35
N HIS A 352 -1.03 5.07 -35.76
CA HIS A 352 -0.51 3.91 -36.48
C HIS A 352 -0.77 2.60 -35.71
N PRO A 353 -1.17 1.49 -36.38
CA PRO A 353 -1.43 0.21 -35.73
C PRO A 353 -0.27 -0.35 -34.88
N VAL A 354 0.98 -0.08 -35.29
CA VAL A 354 2.19 -0.48 -34.54
C VAL A 354 2.17 -0.03 -33.07
N ILE A 355 1.49 1.08 -32.76
CA ILE A 355 1.42 1.63 -31.40
C ILE A 355 0.61 0.69 -30.49
N GLU A 356 -0.50 0.15 -30.99
CA GLU A 356 -1.29 -0.83 -30.27
C GLU A 356 -0.49 -2.10 -30.01
N LYS A 357 0.25 -2.58 -31.03
CA LYS A 357 1.14 -3.74 -30.87
C LYS A 357 2.28 -3.52 -29.88
N ILE A 358 2.88 -2.33 -29.83
CA ILE A 358 3.90 -2.00 -28.83
C ILE A 358 3.29 -1.97 -27.41
N LEU A 359 2.09 -1.43 -27.25
CA LEU A 359 1.39 -1.45 -25.96
C LEU A 359 1.07 -2.89 -25.53
N GLU A 360 0.63 -3.72 -26.47
CA GLU A 360 0.37 -5.15 -26.27
C GLU A 360 1.63 -5.89 -25.82
N GLN A 361 2.75 -5.72 -26.54
CA GLN A 361 4.06 -6.31 -26.24
C GLN A 361 4.52 -5.97 -24.83
N ARG A 362 4.37 -4.71 -24.41
CA ARG A 362 4.77 -4.25 -23.07
C ARG A 362 3.87 -4.81 -21.98
N GLY A 363 2.57 -4.92 -22.24
CA GLY A 363 1.63 -5.58 -21.35
C GLY A 363 2.03 -7.03 -21.09
N LEU A 364 2.25 -7.80 -22.15
CA LEU A 364 2.70 -9.20 -22.09
C LEU A 364 4.03 -9.35 -21.36
N LYS A 365 5.03 -8.54 -21.74
CA LYS A 365 6.35 -8.57 -21.08
C LYS A 365 6.27 -8.26 -19.60
N LYS A 366 5.42 -7.31 -19.21
CA LYS A 366 5.18 -6.99 -17.80
C LYS A 366 4.52 -8.17 -17.10
N LEU A 367 3.48 -8.76 -17.67
CA LEU A 367 2.82 -9.96 -17.12
C LEU A 367 3.82 -11.10 -16.88
N LEU A 368 4.63 -11.42 -17.88
CA LEU A 368 5.68 -12.43 -17.81
C LEU A 368 6.71 -12.13 -16.73
N GLY A 369 7.47 -11.03 -16.89
CA GLY A 369 8.63 -10.78 -16.03
C GLY A 369 8.27 -10.34 -14.60
N THR A 370 7.12 -9.71 -14.41
CA THR A 370 6.73 -9.17 -13.09
C THR A 370 5.96 -10.19 -12.26
N TYR A 371 5.15 -11.03 -12.90
CA TYR A 371 4.25 -11.94 -12.20
C TYR A 371 4.58 -13.40 -12.52
N ILE A 372 4.47 -13.82 -13.79
CA ILE A 372 4.53 -15.24 -14.16
C ILE A 372 5.88 -15.87 -13.81
N ASP A 373 6.98 -15.25 -14.23
CA ASP A 373 8.32 -15.80 -14.04
C ASP A 373 8.86 -15.53 -12.61
N ALA A 374 8.30 -14.53 -11.93
CA ALA A 374 8.75 -14.10 -10.61
C ALA A 374 8.08 -14.91 -9.48
N PHE A 375 6.78 -15.21 -9.59
CA PHE A 375 6.00 -15.88 -8.54
C PHE A 375 6.56 -17.24 -8.09
N PRO A 376 7.06 -18.13 -8.98
CA PRO A 376 7.64 -19.40 -8.56
C PRO A 376 8.82 -19.22 -7.62
N LEU A 377 9.60 -18.14 -7.82
CA LEU A 377 10.78 -17.82 -7.01
C LEU A 377 10.42 -17.22 -5.64
N LEU A 378 9.16 -16.80 -5.45
CA LEU A 378 8.64 -16.21 -4.23
C LEU A 378 7.84 -17.21 -3.38
N VAL A 379 7.70 -18.46 -3.85
CA VAL A 379 7.07 -19.52 -3.05
C VAL A 379 7.97 -19.84 -1.86
N ASN A 380 7.41 -19.70 -0.66
CA ASN A 380 8.11 -20.00 0.57
C ASN A 380 8.36 -21.53 0.65
N PRO A 381 9.62 -21.97 0.80
CA PRO A 381 9.97 -23.40 0.78
C PRO A 381 9.44 -24.18 1.98
N ARG A 382 9.08 -23.52 3.08
CA ARG A 382 8.55 -24.16 4.30
C ARG A 382 7.06 -24.47 4.17
N THR A 383 6.30 -23.63 3.47
CA THR A 383 4.83 -23.71 3.40
C THR A 383 4.30 -24.12 2.03
N GLY A 384 5.11 -23.96 0.98
CA GLY A 384 4.67 -24.15 -0.41
C GLY A 384 3.72 -23.06 -0.91
N LYS A 385 3.66 -21.91 -0.22
CA LYS A 385 2.74 -20.80 -0.51
C LYS A 385 3.48 -19.49 -0.74
N VAL A 386 2.80 -18.53 -1.35
CA VAL A 386 3.28 -17.14 -1.43
C VAL A 386 2.74 -16.35 -0.25
N HIS A 387 3.63 -15.59 0.40
CA HIS A 387 3.32 -14.77 1.56
C HIS A 387 3.65 -13.32 1.25
N THR A 388 2.65 -12.58 0.74
CA THR A 388 2.82 -11.13 0.50
C THR A 388 2.91 -10.37 1.81
N SER A 389 3.68 -9.29 1.86
CA SER A 389 3.67 -8.36 3.00
C SER A 389 2.72 -7.19 2.74
N PHE A 390 1.69 -7.04 3.57
CA PHE A 390 0.76 -5.92 3.60
C PHE A 390 1.30 -4.78 4.48
N ASN A 391 1.26 -3.55 3.96
CA ASN A 391 1.81 -2.37 4.62
C ASN A 391 0.69 -1.35 4.87
N GLN A 392 0.54 -0.93 6.13
CA GLN A 392 -0.49 0.05 6.54
C GLN A 392 -0.05 1.51 6.35
N THR A 393 1.26 1.77 6.36
CA THR A 393 1.84 3.11 6.55
C THR A 393 2.50 3.68 5.29
N VAL A 394 2.12 3.20 4.10
CA VAL A 394 2.72 3.62 2.82
C VAL A 394 1.84 4.60 2.06
N ALA A 395 0.57 4.25 1.82
CA ALA A 395 -0.32 5.11 1.06
C ALA A 395 -0.88 6.21 1.96
N ALA A 396 -0.69 7.47 1.60
CA ALA A 396 -1.23 8.61 2.35
C ALA A 396 -2.76 8.61 2.54
N THR A 397 -3.49 7.84 1.72
CA THR A 397 -4.95 7.72 1.79
C THR A 397 -5.42 6.67 2.81
N GLY A 398 -4.53 5.92 3.45
CA GLY A 398 -4.91 4.84 4.38
C GLY A 398 -5.06 3.47 3.72
N ARG A 399 -4.93 3.37 2.39
CA ARG A 399 -4.99 2.08 1.68
C ARG A 399 -3.83 1.17 2.07
N LEU A 400 -4.10 -0.14 2.12
CA LEU A 400 -3.04 -1.13 2.20
C LEU A 400 -2.25 -1.14 0.89
N SER A 401 -0.93 -1.30 0.99
CA SER A 401 -0.08 -1.67 -0.14
C SER A 401 0.54 -3.05 0.11
N SER A 402 0.88 -3.77 -0.95
CA SER A 402 1.50 -5.09 -0.82
C SER A 402 2.86 -5.15 -1.50
N THR A 403 3.77 -5.96 -0.94
CA THR A 403 5.13 -6.17 -1.46
C THR A 403 5.53 -7.64 -1.34
N ASN A 404 6.44 -8.10 -2.20
CA ASN A 404 7.02 -9.46 -2.18
C ASN A 404 6.02 -10.62 -2.18
N PRO A 405 5.15 -10.76 -3.21
CA PRO A 405 4.94 -9.89 -4.36
C PRO A 405 3.88 -8.80 -4.10
N ASN A 406 3.80 -7.81 -4.99
CA ASN A 406 2.72 -6.82 -4.95
C ASN A 406 1.43 -7.36 -5.60
N LEU A 407 0.56 -7.95 -4.77
CA LEU A 407 -0.72 -8.55 -5.18
C LEU A 407 -1.83 -7.52 -5.40
N GLN A 408 -1.70 -6.30 -4.86
CA GLN A 408 -2.63 -5.17 -5.13
C GLN A 408 -2.62 -4.74 -6.60
N ASN A 409 -1.53 -4.99 -7.31
CA ASN A 409 -1.33 -4.53 -8.69
C ASN A 409 -1.60 -5.62 -9.73
N ILE A 410 -2.26 -6.73 -9.37
CA ILE A 410 -2.63 -7.76 -10.34
C ILE A 410 -3.69 -7.19 -11.29
N PRO A 411 -3.46 -7.19 -12.62
CA PRO A 411 -4.38 -6.53 -13.54
C PRO A 411 -5.77 -7.16 -13.56
N ILE A 412 -6.83 -6.33 -13.50
CA ILE A 412 -8.23 -6.79 -13.39
C ILE A 412 -9.08 -6.56 -14.65
N ARG A 413 -8.63 -5.68 -15.55
CA ARG A 413 -9.45 -5.19 -16.69
C ARG A 413 -9.16 -5.89 -18.01
N ASP A 414 -7.93 -6.32 -18.19
CA ASP A 414 -7.47 -6.98 -19.41
C ASP A 414 -7.70 -8.48 -19.29
N GLU A 415 -8.16 -9.15 -20.36
CA GLU A 415 -8.45 -10.59 -20.31
C GLU A 415 -7.21 -11.41 -19.94
N ARG A 416 -6.02 -11.04 -20.45
CA ARG A 416 -4.75 -11.70 -20.05
C ARG A 416 -4.40 -11.42 -18.59
N GLY A 417 -4.72 -10.22 -18.13
CA GLY A 417 -4.62 -9.84 -16.72
C GLY A 417 -5.49 -10.69 -15.80
N LYS A 418 -6.74 -10.93 -16.21
CA LYS A 418 -7.68 -11.77 -15.47
C LYS A 418 -7.21 -13.21 -15.40
N GLU A 419 -6.63 -13.76 -16.47
CA GLU A 419 -6.06 -15.11 -16.45
C GLU A 419 -4.99 -15.30 -15.37
N MET A 420 -4.27 -14.25 -14.96
CA MET A 420 -3.34 -14.34 -13.83
C MET A 420 -4.03 -14.67 -12.50
N ARG A 421 -5.32 -14.37 -12.34
CA ARG A 421 -6.06 -14.75 -11.14
C ARG A 421 -6.33 -16.26 -11.07
N ARG A 422 -6.35 -16.95 -12.21
CA ARG A 422 -6.57 -18.40 -12.29
C ARG A 422 -5.52 -19.19 -11.51
N VAL A 423 -4.29 -18.69 -11.42
CA VAL A 423 -3.20 -19.39 -10.72
C VAL A 423 -3.31 -19.31 -9.20
N PHE A 424 -4.18 -18.46 -8.65
CA PHE A 424 -4.41 -18.39 -7.21
C PHE A 424 -5.52 -19.37 -6.84
N ILE A 425 -5.15 -20.41 -6.11
CA ILE A 425 -6.03 -21.52 -5.76
C ILE A 425 -6.19 -21.63 -4.25
N PRO A 426 -7.32 -22.18 -3.75
CA PRO A 426 -7.52 -22.36 -2.33
C PRO A 426 -6.62 -23.47 -1.79
N ASP A 427 -6.52 -23.58 -0.47
CA ASP A 427 -5.85 -24.72 0.17
C ASP A 427 -6.58 -26.05 -0.11
N GLU A 428 -5.90 -27.17 0.08
CA GLU A 428 -6.51 -28.49 -0.10
C GLU A 428 -7.75 -28.67 0.79
N GLY A 429 -8.84 -29.16 0.21
CA GLY A 429 -10.12 -29.33 0.91
C GLY A 429 -10.90 -28.02 1.15
N CYS A 430 -10.38 -26.89 0.69
CA CYS A 430 -11.05 -25.59 0.75
C CYS A 430 -11.58 -25.18 -0.64
N THR A 431 -12.52 -24.24 -0.62
CA THR A 431 -13.00 -23.52 -1.81
C THR A 431 -12.58 -22.05 -1.69
N PHE A 432 -12.36 -21.40 -2.83
CA PHE A 432 -12.02 -19.98 -2.89
C PHE A 432 -13.30 -19.15 -2.81
N LEU A 433 -13.39 -18.26 -1.83
CA LEU A 433 -14.49 -17.30 -1.70
C LEU A 433 -13.92 -15.90 -1.92
N SER A 434 -14.52 -15.14 -2.83
CA SER A 434 -14.26 -13.72 -3.03
C SER A 434 -15.49 -12.91 -2.60
N ALA A 435 -15.26 -11.77 -1.96
CA ALA A 435 -16.28 -10.82 -1.58
C ALA A 435 -15.82 -9.39 -1.87
N ASP A 436 -16.57 -8.68 -2.71
CA ASP A 436 -16.23 -7.32 -3.18
C ASP A 436 -17.36 -6.33 -2.81
N TYR A 437 -16.99 -5.11 -2.48
CA TYR A 437 -17.99 -4.07 -2.27
C TYR A 437 -18.52 -3.53 -3.59
N SER A 438 -19.83 -3.60 -3.80
CA SER A 438 -20.44 -3.06 -5.01
C SER A 438 -20.41 -1.52 -4.98
N GLN A 439 -19.45 -0.94 -5.71
CA GLN A 439 -19.36 0.51 -5.98
C GLN A 439 -19.20 1.36 -4.72
N ILE A 440 -18.38 0.91 -3.75
CA ILE A 440 -18.23 1.56 -2.43
C ILE A 440 -17.94 3.06 -2.53
N GLU A 441 -17.06 3.47 -3.43
CA GLU A 441 -16.69 4.89 -3.56
C GLU A 441 -17.84 5.78 -4.03
N LEU A 442 -18.74 5.28 -4.88
CA LEU A 442 -19.93 6.02 -5.31
C LEU A 442 -20.97 6.09 -4.18
N ARG A 443 -21.07 5.04 -3.35
CA ARG A 443 -21.90 5.07 -2.14
C ARG A 443 -21.38 6.07 -1.11
N ILE A 444 -20.06 6.16 -0.95
CA ILE A 444 -19.41 7.17 -0.12
C ILE A 444 -19.66 8.57 -0.69
N MET A 445 -19.53 8.77 -2.00
CA MET A 445 -19.88 10.04 -2.64
C MET A 445 -21.34 10.42 -2.37
N ALA A 446 -22.28 9.48 -2.49
CA ALA A 446 -23.69 9.72 -2.17
C ALA A 446 -23.88 10.15 -0.70
N HIS A 447 -23.14 9.51 0.22
CA HIS A 447 -23.16 9.84 1.64
C HIS A 447 -22.61 11.24 1.93
N LEU A 448 -21.43 11.58 1.38
CA LEU A 448 -20.74 12.85 1.64
C LEU A 448 -21.43 14.03 0.95
N SER A 449 -21.93 13.83 -0.28
CA SER A 449 -22.61 14.89 -1.04
C SER A 449 -24.05 15.14 -0.61
N GLU A 450 -24.67 14.14 0.02
CA GLU A 450 -26.10 14.10 0.35
C GLU A 450 -27.00 14.39 -0.86
N ASP A 451 -26.51 14.05 -2.06
CA ASP A 451 -27.25 14.32 -3.28
C ASP A 451 -28.51 13.45 -3.35
N LYS A 452 -29.68 14.10 -3.38
CA LYS A 452 -30.98 13.41 -3.34
C LYS A 452 -31.17 12.41 -4.47
N ASN A 453 -30.74 12.77 -5.69
CA ASN A 453 -30.89 11.91 -6.86
C ASN A 453 -29.98 10.69 -6.78
N MET A 454 -28.76 10.86 -6.26
CA MET A 454 -27.82 9.76 -6.05
C MET A 454 -28.26 8.84 -4.92
N LEU A 455 -28.72 9.39 -3.79
CA LEU A 455 -29.27 8.65 -2.66
C LEU A 455 -30.50 7.82 -3.08
N GLU A 456 -31.43 8.42 -3.82
CA GLU A 456 -32.62 7.74 -4.32
C GLU A 456 -32.26 6.57 -5.24
N ALA A 457 -31.33 6.77 -6.19
CA ALA A 457 -30.91 5.72 -7.11
C ALA A 457 -30.33 4.49 -6.37
N PHE A 458 -29.48 4.69 -5.36
CA PHE A 458 -28.94 3.60 -4.57
C PHE A 458 -30.00 2.91 -3.69
N ASN A 459 -30.90 3.68 -3.07
CA ASN A 459 -31.96 3.13 -2.23
C ASN A 459 -33.01 2.33 -3.02
N GLN A 460 -33.19 2.64 -4.31
CA GLN A 460 -34.03 1.86 -5.23
C GLN A 460 -33.30 0.65 -5.84
N GLY A 461 -32.02 0.44 -5.52
CA GLY A 461 -31.22 -0.66 -6.06
C GLY A 461 -30.86 -0.51 -7.54
N LEU A 462 -30.94 0.72 -8.08
CA LEU A 462 -30.58 0.99 -9.47
C LEU A 462 -29.06 0.96 -9.65
N ASP A 463 -28.59 0.44 -10.78
CA ASP A 463 -27.19 0.61 -11.18
C ASP A 463 -26.92 2.08 -11.50
N ILE A 464 -26.10 2.75 -10.67
CA ILE A 464 -25.88 4.19 -10.77
C ILE A 464 -25.35 4.60 -12.14
N HIS A 465 -24.52 3.77 -12.78
CA HIS A 465 -23.98 4.06 -14.11
C HIS A 465 -25.07 4.09 -15.18
N THR A 466 -25.96 3.11 -15.15
CA THR A 466 -27.13 3.04 -16.06
C THR A 466 -28.09 4.18 -15.77
N ALA A 467 -28.37 4.47 -14.49
CA ALA A 467 -29.22 5.59 -14.09
C ALA A 467 -28.63 6.95 -14.54
N THR A 468 -27.32 7.15 -14.39
CA THR A 468 -26.63 8.35 -14.87
C THR A 468 -26.68 8.43 -16.41
N ALA A 469 -26.42 7.32 -17.10
CA ALA A 469 -26.50 7.26 -18.56
C ALA A 469 -27.89 7.69 -19.06
N ALA A 470 -28.95 7.14 -18.46
CA ALA A 470 -30.33 7.44 -18.80
C ALA A 470 -30.67 8.91 -18.57
N LYS A 471 -30.31 9.46 -17.40
CA LYS A 471 -30.57 10.87 -17.07
C LYS A 471 -29.82 11.85 -17.97
N ILE A 472 -28.54 11.59 -18.27
CA ILE A 472 -27.72 12.44 -19.16
C ILE A 472 -28.28 12.45 -20.59
N ASN A 473 -28.79 11.31 -21.07
CA ASN A 473 -29.30 11.17 -22.43
C ASN A 473 -30.81 11.44 -22.53
N HIS A 474 -31.48 11.78 -21.42
CA HIS A 474 -32.92 12.03 -21.34
C HIS A 474 -33.78 10.87 -21.88
N ILE A 475 -33.40 9.64 -21.54
CA ILE A 475 -34.13 8.41 -21.92
C ILE A 475 -34.54 7.62 -20.66
N PRO A 476 -35.51 6.69 -20.76
CA PRO A 476 -35.78 5.70 -19.72
C PRO A 476 -34.54 4.86 -19.37
N VAL A 477 -34.46 4.36 -18.14
CA VAL A 477 -33.31 3.56 -17.66
C VAL A 477 -33.18 2.26 -18.45
N GLU A 478 -34.31 1.70 -18.86
CA GLU A 478 -34.43 0.45 -19.63
C GLU A 478 -33.91 0.60 -21.07
N GLU A 479 -33.84 1.82 -21.60
CA GLU A 479 -33.33 2.13 -22.93
C GLU A 479 -31.81 2.41 -22.94
N ALA A 480 -31.18 2.47 -21.76
CA ALA A 480 -29.75 2.73 -21.65
C ALA A 480 -28.93 1.54 -22.14
N THR A 481 -28.24 1.72 -23.27
CA THR A 481 -27.40 0.68 -23.86
C THR A 481 -26.12 0.43 -23.04
N SER A 482 -25.49 -0.73 -23.24
CA SER A 482 -24.22 -1.08 -22.58
C SER A 482 -23.08 -0.08 -22.90
N ASP A 483 -23.06 0.49 -24.11
CA ASP A 483 -22.07 1.54 -24.46
C ASP A 483 -22.31 2.83 -23.67
N MET A 484 -23.58 3.24 -23.53
CA MET A 484 -23.95 4.41 -22.73
C MET A 484 -23.59 4.21 -21.26
N ARG A 485 -23.88 3.02 -20.72
CA ARG A 485 -23.47 2.63 -19.37
C ARG A 485 -21.95 2.70 -19.20
N ARG A 486 -21.17 2.19 -20.16
CA ARG A 486 -19.70 2.23 -20.13
C ARG A 486 -19.18 3.67 -20.13
N LYS A 487 -19.69 4.53 -21.00
CA LYS A 487 -19.33 5.96 -21.05
C LYS A 487 -19.68 6.68 -19.74
N ALA A 488 -20.88 6.44 -19.22
CA ALA A 488 -21.31 6.98 -17.93
C ALA A 488 -20.47 6.45 -16.77
N LYS A 489 -20.05 5.19 -16.78
CA LYS A 489 -19.11 4.64 -15.78
C LYS A 489 -17.80 5.41 -15.78
N THR A 490 -17.18 5.60 -16.94
CA THR A 490 -15.94 6.39 -17.07
C THR A 490 -16.14 7.84 -16.65
N ALA A 491 -17.28 8.44 -16.98
CA ALA A 491 -17.63 9.80 -16.57
C ALA A 491 -17.84 9.91 -15.06
N ASN A 492 -18.62 9.03 -14.43
CA ASN A 492 -18.88 9.02 -12.99
C ASN A 492 -17.56 8.95 -12.21
N PHE A 493 -16.73 7.95 -12.48
CA PHE A 493 -15.43 7.84 -11.82
C PHE A 493 -14.51 9.01 -12.15
N GLY A 494 -14.52 9.51 -13.38
CA GLY A 494 -13.76 10.71 -13.72
C GLY A 494 -14.18 11.93 -12.90
N ILE A 495 -15.48 12.22 -12.85
CA ILE A 495 -16.03 13.43 -12.26
C ILE A 495 -15.89 13.41 -10.74
N ILE A 496 -16.20 12.28 -10.07
CA ILE A 496 -16.00 12.19 -8.61
C ILE A 496 -14.53 12.36 -8.23
N TYR A 497 -13.60 12.11 -9.16
CA TYR A 497 -12.17 12.33 -8.95
C TYR A 497 -11.65 13.70 -9.40
N GLY A 498 -12.54 14.64 -9.72
CA GLY A 498 -12.17 15.98 -10.17
C GLY A 498 -11.48 16.00 -11.53
N ILE A 499 -11.84 15.10 -12.46
CA ILE A 499 -11.29 15.14 -13.82
C ILE A 499 -11.66 16.45 -14.53
N SER A 500 -10.73 17.00 -15.32
CA SER A 500 -11.01 18.16 -16.16
C SER A 500 -11.74 17.78 -17.44
N VAL A 501 -12.39 18.75 -18.09
CA VAL A 501 -12.99 18.59 -19.43
C VAL A 501 -11.98 18.00 -20.42
N PHE A 502 -10.72 18.46 -20.37
CA PHE A 502 -9.66 17.92 -21.20
C PHE A 502 -9.36 16.45 -20.87
N GLY A 503 -9.21 16.11 -19.60
CA GLY A 503 -8.96 14.73 -19.18
C GLY A 503 -10.09 13.77 -19.54
N LEU A 504 -11.35 14.20 -19.43
CA LEU A 504 -12.50 13.38 -19.79
C LEU A 504 -12.62 13.19 -21.30
N SER A 505 -12.37 14.24 -22.08
CA SER A 505 -12.33 14.21 -23.55
C SER A 505 -11.31 13.18 -24.07
N GLU A 506 -10.11 13.15 -23.49
CA GLU A 506 -9.06 12.18 -23.85
C GLU A 506 -9.48 10.74 -23.47
N ARG A 507 -9.98 10.51 -22.25
CA ARG A 507 -10.35 9.17 -21.78
C ARG A 507 -11.53 8.55 -22.54
N LEU A 508 -12.51 9.37 -22.91
CA LEU A 508 -13.67 8.93 -23.67
C LEU A 508 -13.45 9.00 -25.20
N ASN A 509 -12.33 9.58 -25.64
CA ASN A 509 -12.05 9.85 -27.05
C ASN A 509 -13.21 10.62 -27.75
N ILE A 510 -13.69 11.69 -27.09
CA ILE A 510 -14.79 12.54 -27.58
C ILE A 510 -14.33 14.01 -27.68
N PRO A 511 -14.97 14.85 -28.51
CA PRO A 511 -14.67 16.29 -28.57
C PRO A 511 -14.84 16.99 -27.22
N ARG A 512 -14.03 18.02 -26.95
CA ARG A 512 -14.07 18.77 -25.68
C ARG A 512 -15.44 19.39 -25.37
N GLY A 513 -16.18 19.82 -26.39
CA GLY A 513 -17.53 20.36 -26.22
C GLY A 513 -18.50 19.32 -25.67
N GLU A 514 -18.40 18.08 -26.15
CA GLU A 514 -19.21 16.96 -25.67
C GLU A 514 -18.82 16.57 -24.24
N ALA A 515 -17.51 16.48 -23.95
CA ALA A 515 -17.04 16.22 -22.59
C ALA A 515 -17.50 17.28 -21.58
N LYS A 516 -17.52 18.56 -21.99
CA LYS A 516 -18.07 19.65 -21.17
C LYS A 516 -19.57 19.46 -20.92
N ALA A 517 -20.34 19.16 -21.97
CA ALA A 517 -21.78 18.91 -21.85
C ALA A 517 -22.09 17.72 -20.92
N LEU A 518 -21.27 16.66 -20.95
CA LEU A 518 -21.40 15.52 -20.01
C LEU A 518 -21.17 15.94 -18.56
N ILE A 519 -20.12 16.72 -18.28
CA ILE A 519 -19.83 17.22 -16.92
C ILE A 519 -20.95 18.14 -16.44
N ASP A 520 -21.37 19.10 -17.28
CA ASP A 520 -22.44 20.04 -16.94
C ASP A 520 -23.77 19.30 -16.69
N GLY A 521 -24.12 18.34 -17.55
CA GLY A 521 -25.31 17.50 -17.40
C GLY A 521 -25.26 16.61 -16.16
N TYR A 522 -24.08 16.08 -15.82
CA TYR A 522 -23.87 15.34 -14.57
C TYR A 522 -24.13 16.22 -13.34
N PHE A 523 -23.57 17.44 -13.28
CA PHE A 523 -23.81 18.34 -12.15
C PHE A 523 -25.22 18.92 -12.10
N ALA A 524 -25.89 19.07 -13.24
CA ALA A 524 -27.32 19.39 -13.28
C ALA A 524 -28.16 18.24 -12.70
N THR A 525 -27.75 17.00 -12.94
CA THR A 525 -28.40 15.79 -12.42
C THR A 525 -28.10 15.56 -10.94
N TYR A 526 -26.86 15.80 -10.51
CA TYR A 526 -26.38 15.56 -9.15
C TYR A 526 -25.79 16.85 -8.54
N PRO A 527 -26.62 17.87 -8.26
CA PRO A 527 -26.15 19.17 -7.77
C PRO A 527 -25.45 19.10 -6.41
N GLY A 528 -25.81 18.13 -5.56
CA GLY A 528 -25.17 17.90 -4.26
C GLY A 528 -23.71 17.49 -4.40
N VAL A 529 -23.36 16.74 -5.46
CA VAL A 529 -21.97 16.33 -5.74
C VAL A 529 -21.12 17.55 -6.04
N LYS A 530 -21.60 18.47 -6.90
CA LYS A 530 -20.87 19.70 -7.21
C LYS A 530 -20.65 20.54 -5.95
N ARG A 531 -21.70 20.71 -5.15
CA ARG A 531 -21.63 21.46 -3.89
C ARG A 531 -20.57 20.87 -2.95
N TYR A 532 -20.58 19.56 -2.76
CA TYR A 532 -19.58 18.88 -1.94
C TYR A 532 -18.15 19.06 -2.45
N MET A 533 -17.92 18.94 -3.77
CA MET A 533 -16.58 19.15 -4.34
C MET A 533 -16.07 20.57 -4.08
N ASP A 534 -16.94 21.59 -4.27
CA ASP A 534 -16.60 22.99 -4.04
C ASP A 534 -16.33 23.26 -2.54
N GLU A 535 -17.17 22.73 -1.64
CA GLU A 535 -17.02 22.82 -0.19
C GLU A 535 -15.74 22.12 0.30
N SER A 536 -15.45 20.91 -0.20
CA SER A 536 -14.26 20.14 0.18
C SER A 536 -12.96 20.86 -0.20
N ILE A 537 -12.93 21.55 -1.34
CA ILE A 537 -11.78 22.37 -1.73
C ILE A 537 -11.66 23.61 -0.83
N ALA A 538 -12.78 24.26 -0.50
CA ALA A 538 -12.79 25.43 0.37
C ALA A 538 -12.27 25.08 1.78
N ASP A 539 -12.81 24.01 2.37
CA ASP A 539 -12.37 23.47 3.67
C ASP A 539 -10.89 23.12 3.66
N ALA A 540 -10.41 22.46 2.59
CA ALA A 540 -9.01 22.12 2.45
C ALA A 540 -8.09 23.35 2.40
N ARG A 541 -8.52 24.43 1.73
CA ARG A 541 -7.77 25.69 1.67
C ARG A 541 -7.70 26.41 3.01
N GLU A 542 -8.75 26.31 3.81
CA GLU A 542 -8.83 26.92 5.15
C GLU A 542 -8.03 26.12 6.18
N LYS A 543 -8.26 24.81 6.25
CA LYS A 543 -7.68 23.92 7.29
C LYS A 543 -6.30 23.40 6.92
N GLY A 544 -5.97 23.31 5.63
CA GLY A 544 -4.75 22.68 5.12
C GLY A 544 -4.82 21.15 5.02
N TYR A 545 -5.97 20.54 5.31
CA TYR A 545 -6.19 19.08 5.23
C TYR A 545 -7.66 18.74 4.94
N VAL A 546 -7.91 17.48 4.60
CA VAL A 546 -9.25 16.88 4.46
C VAL A 546 -9.35 15.59 5.27
N GLU A 547 -10.57 15.15 5.58
CA GLU A 547 -10.84 14.02 6.48
C GLU A 547 -11.73 12.95 5.86
N THR A 548 -11.55 11.69 6.28
CA THR A 548 -12.45 10.57 5.97
C THR A 548 -13.64 10.52 6.92
N VAL A 549 -14.59 9.61 6.67
CA VAL A 549 -15.75 9.35 7.56
C VAL A 549 -15.36 8.85 8.96
N LEU A 550 -14.13 8.36 9.15
CA LEU A 550 -13.58 7.98 10.45
C LEU A 550 -12.55 8.99 11.00
N GLY A 551 -12.42 10.16 10.36
CA GLY A 551 -11.55 11.24 10.83
C GLY A 551 -10.09 11.14 10.43
N ARG A 552 -9.70 10.21 9.54
CA ARG A 552 -8.32 10.15 9.03
C ARG A 552 -8.00 11.41 8.24
N LYS A 553 -6.90 12.09 8.57
CA LYS A 553 -6.47 13.33 7.89
C LYS A 553 -5.55 13.05 6.71
N ARG A 554 -5.77 13.77 5.62
CA ARG A 554 -4.81 13.96 4.51
C ARG A 554 -4.40 15.42 4.45
N PHE A 555 -3.14 15.70 4.81
CA PHE A 555 -2.58 17.05 4.71
C PHE A 555 -2.27 17.43 3.26
N LEU A 556 -2.54 18.67 2.89
CA LEU A 556 -2.43 19.18 1.52
C LEU A 556 -1.60 20.47 1.52
N ALA A 557 -0.29 20.34 1.70
CA ALA A 557 0.63 21.49 1.82
C ALA A 557 0.52 22.48 0.64
N ASP A 558 0.25 21.97 -0.55
CA ASP A 558 0.17 22.74 -1.79
C ASP A 558 -1.22 23.29 -2.13
N ILE A 559 -2.23 23.12 -1.26
CA ILE A 559 -3.62 23.54 -1.54
C ILE A 559 -3.76 25.05 -1.77
N ASN A 560 -2.81 25.84 -1.24
CA ASN A 560 -2.73 27.29 -1.41
C ASN A 560 -1.56 27.72 -2.32
N SER A 561 -0.96 26.79 -3.08
CA SER A 561 0.16 27.08 -3.97
C SER A 561 -0.20 28.13 -5.02
N LYS A 562 0.71 29.09 -5.27
CA LYS A 562 0.54 30.08 -6.35
C LYS A 562 0.57 29.43 -7.73
N ASN A 563 1.26 28.29 -7.87
CA ASN A 563 1.31 27.54 -9.12
C ASN A 563 -0.01 26.80 -9.35
N ALA A 564 -0.73 27.17 -10.42
CA ALA A 564 -2.03 26.61 -10.74
C ALA A 564 -2.02 25.09 -11.00
N VAL A 565 -0.91 24.54 -11.52
CA VAL A 565 -0.80 23.10 -11.79
C VAL A 565 -0.67 22.32 -10.48
N VAL A 566 0.21 22.79 -9.59
CA VAL A 566 0.45 22.16 -8.28
C VAL A 566 -0.81 22.30 -7.42
N ARG A 567 -1.41 23.49 -7.39
CA ARG A 567 -2.67 23.73 -6.67
C ARG A 567 -3.81 22.87 -7.21
N GLY A 568 -3.99 22.79 -8.53
CA GLY A 568 -5.03 21.95 -9.14
C GLY A 568 -4.82 20.44 -8.91
N TYR A 569 -3.59 20.01 -8.60
CA TYR A 569 -3.34 18.65 -8.12
C TYR A 569 -3.80 18.48 -6.67
N ALA A 570 -3.45 19.40 -5.77
CA ALA A 570 -3.92 19.39 -4.38
C ALA A 570 -5.45 19.48 -4.26
N GLU A 571 -6.11 20.29 -5.09
CA GLU A 571 -7.58 20.41 -5.14
C GLU A 571 -8.25 19.09 -5.55
N ARG A 572 -7.67 18.35 -6.50
CA ARG A 572 -8.18 17.01 -6.83
C ARG A 572 -8.00 16.03 -5.67
N ASN A 573 -6.87 16.09 -4.98
CA ASN A 573 -6.64 15.26 -3.80
C ASN A 573 -7.58 15.61 -2.64
N ALA A 574 -7.97 16.88 -2.49
CA ALA A 574 -8.96 17.32 -1.51
C ALA A 574 -10.31 16.63 -1.71
N ILE A 575 -10.69 16.34 -2.97
CA ILE A 575 -11.93 15.63 -3.29
C ILE A 575 -11.73 14.11 -3.16
N ASN A 576 -10.60 13.59 -3.63
CA ASN A 576 -10.39 12.14 -3.77
C ASN A 576 -10.07 11.46 -2.44
N ALA A 577 -9.26 12.10 -1.60
CA ALA A 577 -8.76 11.48 -0.37
C ALA A 577 -9.89 11.12 0.62
N PRO A 578 -10.91 11.97 0.86
CA PRO A 578 -12.05 11.61 1.69
C PRO A 578 -12.79 10.37 1.18
N ILE A 579 -12.96 10.24 -0.13
CA ILE A 579 -13.69 9.12 -0.75
C ILE A 579 -12.87 7.83 -0.63
N GLN A 580 -11.63 7.86 -1.12
CA GLN A 580 -10.75 6.69 -1.17
C GLN A 580 -10.32 6.23 0.22
N GLY A 581 -10.02 7.18 1.12
CA GLY A 581 -9.64 6.89 2.49
C GLY A 581 -10.81 6.36 3.30
N SER A 582 -12.03 6.86 3.08
CA SER A 582 -13.22 6.28 3.71
C SER A 582 -13.47 4.84 3.26
N ALA A 583 -13.23 4.52 1.98
CA ALA A 583 -13.31 3.13 1.50
C ALA A 583 -12.25 2.24 2.18
N ALA A 584 -11.02 2.75 2.32
CA ALA A 584 -9.94 2.05 3.03
C ALA A 584 -10.25 1.83 4.51
N ASP A 585 -10.85 2.83 5.17
CA ASP A 585 -11.27 2.73 6.56
C ASP A 585 -12.38 1.66 6.74
N ILE A 586 -13.39 1.68 5.87
CA ILE A 586 -14.53 0.75 5.94
C ILE A 586 -14.10 -0.70 5.70
N ILE A 587 -13.23 -0.95 4.71
CA ILE A 587 -12.73 -2.32 4.46
C ILE A 587 -11.91 -2.84 5.64
N LYS A 588 -11.08 -1.99 6.28
CA LYS A 588 -10.32 -2.37 7.48
C LYS A 588 -11.23 -2.75 8.65
N VAL A 589 -12.31 -1.98 8.87
CA VAL A 589 -13.31 -2.32 9.90
C VAL A 589 -13.97 -3.67 9.58
N ALA A 590 -14.34 -3.92 8.32
CA ALA A 590 -14.89 -5.21 7.91
C ALA A 590 -13.90 -6.36 8.17
N MET A 591 -12.62 -6.17 7.82
CA MET A 591 -11.58 -7.17 8.03
C MET A 591 -11.46 -7.58 9.50
N ILE A 592 -11.40 -6.59 10.41
CA ILE A 592 -11.30 -6.81 11.86
C ILE A 592 -12.54 -7.53 12.39
N ARG A 593 -13.74 -7.13 11.96
CA ARG A 593 -14.98 -7.75 12.39
C ARG A 593 -15.11 -9.19 11.93
N ILE A 594 -14.78 -9.46 10.67
CA ILE A 594 -14.75 -10.82 10.12
C ILE A 594 -13.76 -11.65 10.92
N PHE A 595 -12.51 -11.19 11.07
CA PHE A 595 -11.47 -11.89 11.83
C PHE A 595 -11.94 -12.26 13.24
N ASN A 596 -12.43 -11.30 14.01
CA ASN A 596 -12.94 -11.52 15.36
C ASN A 596 -14.13 -12.49 15.39
N ARG A 597 -14.98 -12.46 14.36
CA ARG A 597 -16.14 -13.36 14.24
C ARG A 597 -15.71 -14.80 13.95
N LEU A 598 -14.71 -14.99 13.09
CA LEU A 598 -14.14 -16.31 12.79
C LEU A 598 -13.53 -16.93 14.06
N GLU A 599 -12.74 -16.16 14.81
CA GLU A 599 -12.15 -16.63 16.07
C GLU A 599 -13.22 -16.97 17.11
N LYS A 600 -14.22 -16.09 17.29
CA LYS A 600 -15.30 -16.29 18.25
C LYS A 600 -16.14 -17.53 17.94
N GLU A 601 -16.34 -17.85 16.67
CA GLU A 601 -17.10 -19.02 16.24
C GLU A 601 -16.24 -20.27 16.07
N GLY A 602 -14.92 -20.15 16.21
CA GLY A 602 -13.99 -21.28 16.06
C GLY A 602 -13.93 -21.83 14.63
N LEU A 603 -14.16 -20.97 13.63
CA LEU A 603 -14.13 -21.37 12.22
C LEU A 603 -12.68 -21.56 11.75
N GLN A 604 -12.49 -22.54 10.87
CA GLN A 604 -11.21 -22.86 10.26
C GLN A 604 -10.91 -22.02 9.01
N SER A 605 -11.94 -21.38 8.44
CA SER A 605 -11.81 -20.44 7.33
C SER A 605 -10.78 -19.34 7.61
N LYS A 606 -10.00 -18.96 6.59
CA LYS A 606 -8.95 -17.95 6.69
C LYS A 606 -9.08 -16.88 5.61
N MET A 607 -8.90 -15.62 6.00
CA MET A 607 -8.69 -14.53 5.05
C MET A 607 -7.27 -14.64 4.50
N ILE A 608 -7.13 -14.61 3.18
CA ILE A 608 -5.84 -14.86 2.51
C ILE A 608 -5.35 -13.67 1.71
N LEU A 609 -6.24 -12.86 1.12
CA LEU A 609 -5.87 -11.70 0.33
C LEU A 609 -6.86 -10.55 0.53
N GLN A 610 -6.33 -9.34 0.48
CA GLN A 610 -7.09 -8.11 0.33
C GLN A 610 -6.56 -7.41 -0.92
N VAL A 611 -7.43 -7.10 -1.87
CA VAL A 611 -7.06 -6.41 -3.13
C VAL A 611 -8.13 -5.36 -3.41
N HIS A 612 -7.75 -4.08 -3.41
CA HIS A 612 -8.69 -2.96 -3.59
C HIS A 612 -9.83 -2.93 -2.55
N ASP A 613 -11.06 -3.27 -2.92
CA ASP A 613 -12.26 -3.38 -2.09
C ASP A 613 -12.74 -4.83 -1.92
N GLU A 614 -11.93 -5.79 -2.37
CA GLU A 614 -12.18 -7.23 -2.39
C GLU A 614 -11.42 -7.95 -1.25
N LEU A 615 -12.12 -8.86 -0.56
CA LEU A 615 -11.57 -9.81 0.41
C LEU A 615 -11.70 -11.23 -0.10
N ASN A 616 -10.62 -11.99 0.01
CA ASN A 616 -10.54 -13.37 -0.45
C ASN A 616 -10.24 -14.32 0.69
N PHE A 617 -10.82 -15.52 0.63
CA PHE A 617 -10.79 -16.48 1.72
C PHE A 617 -10.53 -17.91 1.25
N ASN A 618 -9.78 -18.64 2.06
CA ASN A 618 -9.77 -20.09 2.09
C ASN A 618 -10.90 -20.58 2.98
N VAL A 619 -11.83 -21.35 2.43
CA VAL A 619 -13.03 -21.78 3.14
C VAL A 619 -13.20 -23.29 3.06
N PRO A 620 -13.10 -24.03 4.18
CA PRO A 620 -13.45 -25.45 4.20
C PRO A 620 -14.87 -25.68 3.68
N ALA A 621 -15.08 -26.75 2.90
CA ALA A 621 -16.35 -26.99 2.21
C ALA A 621 -17.57 -27.03 3.16
N ASN A 622 -17.38 -27.48 4.41
CA ASN A 622 -18.41 -27.53 5.44
C ASN A 622 -18.74 -26.17 6.09
N GLU A 623 -17.91 -25.14 5.87
CA GLU A 623 -18.08 -23.80 6.42
C GLU A 623 -18.62 -22.78 5.40
N LEU A 624 -18.71 -23.14 4.11
CA LEU A 624 -18.98 -22.21 3.00
C LEU A 624 -20.21 -21.32 3.20
N GLU A 625 -21.36 -21.91 3.50
CA GLU A 625 -22.60 -21.15 3.68
C GLU A 625 -22.57 -20.29 4.95
N ARG A 626 -21.86 -20.75 5.99
CA ARG A 626 -21.66 -19.96 7.20
C ARG A 626 -20.75 -18.77 6.90
N MET A 627 -19.69 -18.99 6.13
CA MET A 627 -18.70 -17.98 5.78
C MET A 627 -19.30 -16.89 4.90
N LYS A 628 -20.04 -17.24 3.84
CA LYS A 628 -20.76 -16.26 3.00
C LYS A 628 -21.63 -15.33 3.85
N LYS A 629 -22.40 -15.91 4.76
CA LYS A 629 -23.28 -15.13 5.65
C LYS A 629 -22.48 -14.16 6.52
N ILE A 630 -21.41 -14.63 7.17
CA ILE A 630 -20.55 -13.78 8.01
C ILE A 630 -19.93 -12.65 7.20
N VAL A 631 -19.34 -12.96 6.05
CA VAL A 631 -18.65 -11.96 5.22
C VAL A 631 -19.62 -10.87 4.75
N VAL A 632 -20.78 -11.25 4.21
CA VAL A 632 -21.81 -10.28 3.79
C VAL A 632 -22.30 -9.45 4.97
N GLU A 633 -22.64 -10.08 6.10
CA GLU A 633 -23.13 -9.37 7.29
C GLU A 633 -22.10 -8.37 7.82
N GLU A 634 -20.84 -8.77 7.98
CA GLU A 634 -19.82 -7.91 8.58
C GLU A 634 -19.33 -6.81 7.62
N MET A 635 -19.27 -7.07 6.31
CA MET A 635 -18.94 -6.06 5.30
C MET A 635 -20.07 -5.02 5.17
N GLU A 636 -21.32 -5.44 4.95
CA GLU A 636 -22.43 -4.50 4.75
C GLU A 636 -22.73 -3.65 6.00
N ASN A 637 -22.38 -4.15 7.19
CA ASN A 637 -22.55 -3.43 8.45
C ASN A 637 -21.27 -2.75 8.97
N ALA A 638 -20.15 -2.82 8.25
CA ALA A 638 -18.86 -2.27 8.68
C ALA A 638 -18.97 -0.79 9.07
N TYR A 639 -19.73 0.00 8.30
CA TYR A 639 -20.05 1.39 8.62
C TYR A 639 -21.44 1.78 8.13
N LYS A 640 -22.15 2.59 8.93
CA LYS A 640 -23.50 3.03 8.60
C LYS A 640 -23.48 4.29 7.74
N LEU A 641 -23.50 4.10 6.42
CA LEU A 641 -23.70 5.19 5.45
C LEU A 641 -25.18 5.59 5.33
N ARG A 642 -25.43 6.67 4.58
CA ARG A 642 -26.80 7.14 4.23
C ARG A 642 -27.49 6.23 3.21
N VAL A 643 -26.70 5.48 2.45
CA VAL A 643 -27.13 4.40 1.54
C VAL A 643 -26.55 3.10 2.06
N PRO A 644 -27.23 1.95 1.90
CA PRO A 644 -26.67 0.68 2.36
C PRO A 644 -25.36 0.38 1.63
N LEU A 645 -24.36 -0.15 2.34
CA LEU A 645 -23.27 -0.87 1.70
C LEU A 645 -23.84 -2.16 1.10
N LYS A 646 -23.24 -2.65 0.01
CA LYS A 646 -23.64 -3.90 -0.62
C LYS A 646 -22.39 -4.70 -0.94
N THR A 647 -22.44 -5.99 -0.67
CA THR A 647 -21.35 -6.93 -0.96
C THR A 647 -21.83 -7.99 -1.94
N ASP A 648 -21.07 -8.21 -3.00
CA ASP A 648 -21.27 -9.33 -3.91
C ASP A 648 -20.25 -10.42 -3.55
N CYS A 649 -20.70 -11.67 -3.46
CA CYS A 649 -19.85 -12.82 -3.16
C CYS A 649 -19.87 -13.84 -4.30
N GLY A 650 -18.69 -14.29 -4.70
CA GLY A 650 -18.52 -15.39 -5.65
C GLY A 650 -17.63 -16.49 -5.10
N VAL A 651 -17.78 -17.69 -5.65
CA VAL A 651 -17.13 -18.92 -5.18
C VAL A 651 -16.63 -19.69 -6.39
N GLY A 652 -15.41 -20.20 -6.30
CA GLY A 652 -14.81 -20.98 -7.38
C GLY A 652 -13.63 -21.85 -6.90
N ASP A 653 -13.06 -22.58 -7.84
CA ASP A 653 -11.88 -23.42 -7.59
C ASP A 653 -10.58 -22.60 -7.67
N ASN A 654 -10.66 -21.35 -8.11
CA ASN A 654 -9.58 -20.38 -8.15
C ASN A 654 -10.14 -18.95 -8.02
N TRP A 655 -9.24 -17.97 -7.87
CA TRP A 655 -9.64 -16.58 -7.71
C TRP A 655 -10.37 -16.00 -8.93
N LEU A 656 -10.01 -16.43 -10.15
CA LEU A 656 -10.68 -15.96 -11.36
C LEU A 656 -12.16 -16.39 -11.42
N GLU A 657 -12.48 -17.61 -11.02
CA GLU A 657 -13.86 -18.11 -10.99
C GLU A 657 -14.69 -17.51 -9.86
N ALA A 658 -14.04 -17.24 -8.71
CA ALA A 658 -14.70 -16.65 -7.56
C ALA A 658 -15.00 -15.15 -7.74
N HIS A 659 -14.23 -14.46 -8.59
CA HIS A 659 -14.37 -13.02 -8.88
C HIS A 659 -15.33 -12.74 -10.04
#